data_AF-A0A953RPX6-F1
#
_entry.id   AF-A0A953RPX6-F1
#
_cell.length_a   1.000
_cell.length_b   1.000
_cell.length_c   1.000
_cell.angle_alpha   90.00
_cell.angle_beta   90.00
_cell.angle_gamma   90.00
#
_symmetry.space_group_name_H-M   'P 1'
#
loop_
_entity.id
_entity.type
_entity.pdbx_description
1 polymer ?
#
loop_
_entity_poly.entity_id
_entity_poly.type
_entity_poly.pdbx_seq_one_letter_code
_entity_poly.pdbx_strand_id
1 'polypeptide(L)'
;MAITMQGSWTVRVSTLSAAFKQRFVITGASAGNGTYPGTPGTSVFATGAQWSVNVQNSSDGGATWVDSAQRITFPTVSGGLLKFDIRSDDSAGDKDYNDLILTCSMPASSSDYVVYGTAKTYSGRCFRNPCRNDYVVLDPHIHLENICQRFPEICGVIEKLYPERIVKRPFPLPDPPPDLRPIVLPTGVVSAATGIAFYSKGLPAQSDVATEKQAVEKLTPDAREKRATEQLQTTARAVTFNAAAAKSGADLLTAADRAAIASIIDAGIKAFPCNVDPAPGLLLRFQEYDRTAGEKLGGPYTGTGDRQDLGLAVTDELGNYIFRFAPTLADIAAEVSDVASGESLATQLRPDVIVQVLGTGMTMTYETAPYYNILNVQRIDLCIPYASAHPNRACSGDRVIQRIGDVIVLHSALGGHPNTLDADGKITCRNANAPVVDCAGWRGGLRLYCCFGKPEALRYAIFFKLPSETNWHPVNQTHVLNYIPDFAPGYTGTPVGPTLHNVNPSVPTGLAPNTPIPTYANHENDLNWIENDLKMILSSSLYRAQDDPGPVDFHIEAYDGAGNFIAATADTITLYIHNQTTMVGRPQNSKGDIQSITMGATTLGDCTLFNLSSPNVALTVKYRAVDPAGFLQGWTLTVTRGNNNNVPVTVAGGVAPRTYNTPPDPLDCDFTGTREFGNVDDYVTTDLQPSGGANWLPDDVTFCAFAFTLRAYDRVTDGRDWHPEVVFWQDLIGLSYGS
;
A
#
# COMPACT_ATOMS: atom_id res chain seq x y z
N MET A 1 -2.50 -21.77 -1.46
CA MET A 1 -3.24 -20.60 -1.96
C MET A 1 -3.56 -20.84 -3.42
N ALA A 2 -4.82 -20.73 -3.83
CA ALA A 2 -5.23 -20.92 -5.22
C ALA A 2 -4.50 -19.96 -6.18
N ILE A 3 -4.21 -20.44 -7.39
CA ILE A 3 -3.60 -19.65 -8.46
C ILE A 3 -4.70 -19.04 -9.32
N THR A 4 -4.68 -17.72 -9.48
CA THR A 4 -5.56 -16.97 -10.38
C THR A 4 -5.16 -17.17 -11.84
N MET A 5 -6.16 -17.29 -12.72
CA MET A 5 -6.02 -17.57 -14.14
C MET A 5 -6.98 -16.70 -14.96
N GLN A 6 -6.58 -16.33 -16.18
CA GLN A 6 -7.38 -15.55 -17.12
C GLN A 6 -7.35 -16.16 -18.51
N GLY A 7 -8.46 -16.04 -19.24
CA GLY A 7 -8.60 -16.60 -20.58
C GLY A 7 -8.64 -18.13 -20.60
N SER A 8 -8.38 -18.69 -21.77
CA SER A 8 -8.45 -20.14 -22.03
C SER A 8 -7.14 -20.87 -21.75
N TRP A 9 -7.16 -21.87 -20.87
CA TRP A 9 -6.02 -22.74 -20.56
C TRP A 9 -6.44 -24.21 -20.54
N THR A 10 -5.51 -25.07 -20.90
CA THR A 10 -5.59 -26.51 -20.58
C THR A 10 -4.79 -26.75 -19.31
N VAL A 11 -5.43 -27.35 -18.30
CA VAL A 11 -4.81 -27.77 -17.05
C VAL A 11 -4.67 -29.29 -17.10
N ARG A 12 -3.44 -29.81 -17.05
CA ARG A 12 -3.14 -31.24 -17.13
C ARG A 12 -2.34 -31.71 -15.92
N VAL A 13 -2.75 -32.81 -15.29
CA VAL A 13 -1.92 -33.48 -14.28
C VAL A 13 -0.75 -34.16 -14.99
N SER A 14 0.46 -33.64 -14.78
CA SER A 14 1.68 -34.19 -15.38
C SER A 14 2.33 -35.25 -14.49
N THR A 15 2.40 -34.99 -13.18
CA THR A 15 3.05 -35.88 -12.21
C THR A 15 2.23 -35.94 -10.92
N LEU A 16 2.26 -37.10 -10.26
CA LEU A 16 1.75 -37.34 -8.91
C LEU A 16 2.85 -38.09 -8.15
N SER A 17 3.33 -37.53 -7.05
CA SER A 17 4.40 -38.10 -6.22
C SER A 17 4.08 -37.99 -4.72
N ALA A 18 2.82 -38.21 -4.35
CA ALA A 18 2.34 -38.14 -2.98
C ALA A 18 1.75 -39.47 -2.49
N ALA A 19 1.82 -39.74 -1.19
CA ALA A 19 1.09 -40.84 -0.56
C ALA A 19 -0.40 -40.48 -0.30
N PHE A 20 -0.68 -39.21 0.01
CA PHE A 20 -2.04 -38.72 0.19
C PHE A 20 -2.77 -38.58 -1.15
N LYS A 21 -4.10 -38.71 -1.10
CA LYS A 21 -4.91 -38.49 -2.29
C LYS A 21 -4.86 -37.02 -2.67
N GLN A 22 -4.63 -36.75 -3.95
CA GLN A 22 -4.56 -35.41 -4.51
C GLN A 22 -5.73 -35.14 -5.45
N ARG A 23 -6.19 -33.88 -5.49
CA ARG A 23 -7.18 -33.38 -6.45
C ARG A 23 -6.91 -31.93 -6.79
N PHE A 24 -7.52 -31.43 -7.85
CA PHE A 24 -7.54 -30.00 -8.13
C PHE A 24 -8.97 -29.50 -8.38
N VAL A 25 -9.21 -28.24 -8.05
CA VAL A 25 -10.52 -27.59 -8.15
C VAL A 25 -10.38 -26.36 -9.03
N ILE A 26 -11.27 -26.24 -10.02
CA ILE A 26 -11.40 -25.05 -10.86
C ILE A 26 -12.67 -24.31 -10.49
N THR A 27 -12.54 -23.02 -10.18
CA THR A 27 -13.65 -22.15 -9.74
C THR A 27 -13.66 -20.82 -10.49
N GLY A 28 -14.83 -20.26 -10.74
CA GLY A 28 -15.01 -18.95 -11.38
C GLY A 28 -14.88 -18.94 -12.92
N ALA A 29 -14.55 -20.06 -13.54
CA ALA A 29 -14.43 -20.14 -14.99
C ALA A 29 -15.80 -20.03 -15.67
N SER A 30 -15.86 -19.55 -16.92
CA SER A 30 -17.07 -19.63 -17.74
C SER A 30 -17.33 -21.05 -18.25
N ALA A 31 -16.27 -21.85 -18.43
CA ALA A 31 -16.34 -23.29 -18.67
C ALA A 31 -15.16 -24.00 -18.00
N GLY A 32 -15.36 -25.26 -17.62
CA GLY A 32 -14.32 -26.10 -17.00
C GLY A 32 -14.29 -26.09 -15.47
N ASN A 33 -15.26 -25.46 -14.80
CA ASN A 33 -15.38 -25.56 -13.33
C ASN A 33 -15.60 -26.99 -12.87
N GLY A 34 -15.10 -27.31 -11.68
CA GLY A 34 -15.36 -28.59 -11.03
C GLY A 34 -14.20 -29.08 -10.20
N THR A 35 -14.39 -30.25 -9.61
CA THR A 35 -13.37 -30.99 -8.85
C THR A 35 -12.89 -32.16 -9.69
N TYR A 36 -11.58 -32.26 -9.89
CA TYR A 36 -10.95 -33.21 -10.78
C TYR A 36 -9.90 -34.04 -10.05
N PRO A 37 -9.78 -35.35 -10.36
CA PRO A 37 -8.80 -36.21 -9.70
C PRO A 37 -7.37 -35.80 -10.06
N GLY A 38 -6.46 -35.87 -9.09
CA GLY A 38 -5.01 -35.66 -9.28
C GLY A 38 -4.32 -36.84 -9.96
N THR A 39 -5.01 -37.55 -10.86
CA THR A 39 -4.46 -38.72 -11.56
C THR A 39 -3.70 -38.26 -12.81
N PRO A 40 -2.43 -38.67 -13.02
CA PRO A 40 -1.67 -38.33 -14.23
C PRO A 40 -2.44 -38.59 -15.52
N GLY A 41 -2.42 -37.61 -16.43
CA GLY A 41 -3.19 -37.64 -17.68
C GLY A 41 -4.59 -37.03 -17.59
N THR A 42 -5.11 -36.74 -16.39
CA THR A 42 -6.33 -35.93 -16.24
C THR A 42 -6.10 -34.56 -16.85
N SER A 43 -6.99 -34.12 -17.73
CA SER A 43 -6.84 -32.88 -18.50
C SER A 43 -8.18 -32.17 -18.60
N VAL A 44 -8.17 -30.87 -18.35
CA VAL A 44 -9.37 -30.02 -18.33
C VAL A 44 -9.08 -28.76 -19.14
N PHE A 45 -9.99 -28.41 -20.05
CA PHE A 45 -9.98 -27.11 -20.70
C PHE A 45 -10.86 -26.15 -19.90
N ALA A 46 -10.28 -25.07 -19.40
CA ALA A 46 -10.96 -24.04 -18.64
C ALA A 46 -10.81 -22.68 -19.33
N THR A 47 -11.86 -21.86 -19.28
CA THR A 47 -11.84 -20.52 -19.87
C THR A 47 -12.75 -19.58 -19.10
N GLY A 48 -12.37 -18.30 -19.00
CA GLY A 48 -13.14 -17.24 -18.35
C GLY A 48 -12.32 -15.97 -18.23
N ALA A 49 -12.97 -14.84 -17.90
CA ALA A 49 -12.29 -13.56 -17.71
C ALA A 49 -11.35 -13.58 -16.50
N GLN A 50 -11.80 -14.18 -15.39
CA GLN A 50 -11.05 -14.38 -14.16
C GLN A 50 -11.55 -15.69 -13.53
N TRP A 51 -10.63 -16.58 -13.17
CA TRP A 51 -10.95 -17.86 -12.51
C TRP A 51 -9.74 -18.34 -11.71
N SER A 52 -9.86 -19.44 -10.97
CA SER A 52 -8.76 -19.97 -10.16
C SER A 52 -8.62 -21.49 -10.22
N VAL A 53 -7.40 -21.97 -9.97
CA VAL A 53 -7.06 -23.38 -9.76
C VAL A 53 -6.53 -23.54 -8.35
N ASN A 54 -7.05 -24.52 -7.62
CA ASN A 54 -6.57 -24.87 -6.29
C ASN A 54 -6.26 -26.37 -6.21
N VAL A 55 -5.07 -26.74 -5.70
CA VAL A 55 -4.69 -28.12 -5.41
C VAL A 55 -5.03 -28.45 -3.95
N GLN A 56 -5.59 -29.64 -3.73
CA GLN A 56 -6.00 -30.11 -2.42
C GLN A 56 -5.54 -31.55 -2.19
N ASN A 57 -5.19 -31.85 -0.94
CA ASN A 57 -4.81 -33.18 -0.49
C ASN A 57 -5.77 -33.72 0.58
N SER A 58 -5.75 -35.03 0.75
CA SER A 58 -6.54 -35.72 1.76
C SER A 58 -5.76 -36.87 2.40
N SER A 59 -5.53 -36.77 3.71
CA SER A 59 -4.85 -37.77 4.53
C SER A 59 -5.77 -38.89 5.04
N ASP A 60 -7.10 -38.68 5.00
CA ASP A 60 -8.12 -39.61 5.49
C ASP A 60 -8.82 -40.41 4.37
N GLY A 61 -8.18 -40.49 3.20
CA GLY A 61 -8.69 -41.28 2.08
C GLY A 61 -9.82 -40.60 1.29
N GLY A 62 -10.03 -39.30 1.49
CA GLY A 62 -10.93 -38.46 0.68
C GLY A 62 -12.15 -37.94 1.43
N ALA A 63 -12.24 -38.14 2.75
CA ALA A 63 -13.37 -37.65 3.55
C ALA A 63 -13.21 -36.15 3.85
N THR A 64 -12.00 -35.71 4.14
CA THR A 64 -11.65 -34.30 4.37
C THR A 64 -10.57 -33.89 3.38
N TRP A 65 -10.73 -32.69 2.80
CA TRP A 65 -9.80 -32.11 1.85
C TRP A 65 -9.28 -30.80 2.40
N VAL A 66 -7.97 -30.63 2.37
CA VAL A 66 -7.29 -29.41 2.78
C VAL A 66 -6.48 -28.86 1.61
N ASP A 67 -6.27 -27.56 1.59
CA ASP A 67 -5.51 -26.92 0.54
C ASP A 67 -4.02 -27.23 0.65
N SER A 68 -3.41 -27.56 -0.48
CA SER A 68 -1.97 -27.76 -0.58
C SER A 68 -1.28 -26.41 -0.82
N ALA A 69 -0.05 -26.27 -0.32
CA ALA A 69 0.80 -25.16 -0.71
C ALA A 69 1.12 -25.28 -2.20
N GLN A 70 1.22 -24.14 -2.91
CA GLN A 70 1.30 -24.10 -4.36
C GLN A 70 2.33 -23.06 -4.80
N ARG A 71 3.17 -23.42 -5.78
CA ARG A 71 4.16 -22.56 -6.44
C ARG A 71 4.00 -22.63 -7.95
N ILE A 72 4.29 -21.54 -8.63
CA ILE A 72 4.31 -21.51 -10.11
C ILE A 72 5.74 -21.48 -10.64
N THR A 73 5.94 -22.07 -11.82
CA THR A 73 7.17 -21.85 -12.60
C THR A 73 6.99 -20.69 -13.57
N PHE A 74 8.10 -20.11 -14.04
CA PHE A 74 8.01 -19.14 -15.14
C PHE A 74 7.60 -19.80 -16.46
N PRO A 75 6.83 -19.09 -17.29
CA PRO A 75 6.32 -19.64 -18.54
C PRO A 75 7.44 -19.87 -19.55
N THR A 76 7.30 -20.94 -20.32
CA THR A 76 8.16 -21.29 -21.45
C THR A 76 7.32 -21.47 -22.70
N VAL A 77 7.92 -21.29 -23.88
CA VAL A 77 7.23 -21.49 -25.16
C VAL A 77 7.87 -22.66 -25.89
N SER A 78 7.08 -23.68 -26.20
CA SER A 78 7.54 -24.87 -26.93
C SER A 78 6.41 -25.47 -27.75
N GLY A 79 6.71 -25.88 -29.00
CA GLY A 79 5.72 -26.51 -29.89
C GLY A 79 4.49 -25.65 -30.17
N GLY A 80 4.64 -24.31 -30.21
CA GLY A 80 3.53 -23.37 -30.41
C GLY A 80 2.58 -23.21 -29.22
N LEU A 81 2.95 -23.75 -28.06
CA LEU A 81 2.25 -23.59 -26.79
C LEU A 81 3.10 -22.77 -25.82
N LEU A 82 2.46 -21.85 -25.10
CA LEU A 82 2.99 -21.28 -23.87
C LEU A 82 2.58 -22.20 -22.71
N LYS A 83 3.53 -22.53 -21.83
CA LYS A 83 3.33 -23.47 -20.72
C LYS A 83 3.98 -23.00 -19.44
N PHE A 84 3.36 -23.29 -18.31
CA PHE A 84 3.97 -23.22 -16.99
C PHE A 84 3.40 -24.31 -16.10
N ASP A 85 4.09 -24.63 -15.01
CA ASP A 85 3.62 -25.61 -14.04
C ASP A 85 3.14 -24.94 -12.75
N ILE A 86 2.08 -25.49 -12.16
CA ILE A 86 1.71 -25.34 -10.76
C ILE A 86 2.23 -26.57 -10.04
N ARG A 87 3.07 -26.35 -9.02
CA ARG A 87 3.70 -27.38 -8.19
C ARG A 87 3.13 -27.29 -6.80
N SER A 88 2.76 -28.42 -6.21
CA SER A 88 2.11 -28.45 -4.90
C SER A 88 2.87 -29.28 -3.88
N ASP A 89 2.69 -28.90 -2.62
CA ASP A 89 3.22 -29.54 -1.42
C ASP A 89 2.05 -29.79 -0.46
N ASP A 90 1.87 -31.04 -0.07
CA ASP A 90 0.78 -31.52 0.76
C ASP A 90 1.06 -31.33 2.25
N SER A 91 0.12 -31.75 3.11
CA SER A 91 0.24 -31.53 4.55
C SER A 91 1.27 -32.45 5.25
N ALA A 92 2.05 -33.26 4.54
CA ALA A 92 3.11 -34.11 5.10
C ALA A 92 4.39 -33.34 5.45
N GLY A 93 4.63 -32.18 4.82
CA GLY A 93 5.59 -31.18 5.27
C GLY A 93 7.06 -31.41 4.91
N ASP A 94 7.37 -32.20 3.88
CA ASP A 94 8.72 -32.38 3.34
C ASP A 94 9.18 -31.23 2.41
N LYS A 95 8.24 -30.39 1.94
CA LYS A 95 8.50 -29.13 1.22
C LYS A 95 9.18 -29.32 -0.13
N ASP A 96 8.92 -30.43 -0.80
CA ASP A 96 9.58 -30.77 -2.06
C ASP A 96 8.82 -30.29 -3.31
N TYR A 97 7.54 -29.89 -3.15
CA TYR A 97 6.66 -29.35 -4.19
C TYR A 97 6.51 -30.27 -5.41
N ASN A 98 6.51 -31.59 -5.20
CA ASN A 98 6.30 -32.56 -6.28
C ASN A 98 5.05 -33.43 -6.11
N ASP A 99 4.28 -33.25 -5.04
CA ASP A 99 3.13 -34.07 -4.68
C ASP A 99 2.11 -34.17 -5.81
N LEU A 100 1.71 -33.03 -6.37
CA LEU A 100 0.96 -32.94 -7.61
C LEU A 100 1.53 -31.80 -8.45
N ILE A 101 1.82 -32.09 -9.72
CA ILE A 101 2.22 -31.09 -10.70
C ILE A 101 1.13 -30.96 -11.77
N LEU A 102 0.60 -29.75 -11.93
CA LEU A 102 -0.30 -29.38 -13.00
C LEU A 102 0.47 -28.59 -14.04
N THR A 103 0.50 -29.04 -15.29
CA THR A 103 0.99 -28.25 -16.41
C THR A 103 -0.17 -27.49 -17.02
N CYS A 104 -0.09 -26.16 -16.97
CA CYS A 104 -1.01 -25.23 -17.60
C CYS A 104 -0.46 -24.82 -18.96
N SER A 105 -1.25 -24.99 -20.02
CA SER A 105 -0.84 -24.63 -21.39
C SER A 105 -1.90 -23.89 -22.18
N MET A 106 -1.43 -23.05 -23.11
CA MET A 106 -2.29 -22.38 -24.09
C MET A 106 -1.58 -22.25 -25.44
N PRO A 107 -2.32 -22.23 -26.56
CA PRO A 107 -1.79 -21.86 -27.87
C PRO A 107 -1.19 -20.45 -27.84
N ALA A 108 0.05 -20.30 -28.32
CA ALA A 108 0.66 -18.98 -28.46
C ALA A 108 -0.05 -18.20 -29.59
N SER A 109 -0.49 -16.97 -29.32
CA SER A 109 -1.17 -16.11 -30.27
C SER A 109 -0.59 -14.70 -30.25
N SER A 110 -0.49 -14.03 -31.40
CA SER A 110 -0.07 -12.61 -31.47
C SER A 110 -1.03 -11.64 -30.77
N SER A 111 -2.24 -12.08 -30.43
CA SER A 111 -3.24 -11.30 -29.69
C SER A 111 -3.20 -11.50 -28.17
N ASP A 112 -2.39 -12.44 -27.68
CA ASP A 112 -2.29 -12.75 -26.25
C ASP A 112 -1.06 -12.08 -25.63
N TYR A 113 -1.25 -11.56 -24.42
CA TYR A 113 -0.21 -10.98 -23.60
C TYR A 113 -0.15 -11.71 -22.26
N VAL A 114 1.07 -12.10 -21.85
CA VAL A 114 1.37 -12.76 -20.59
C VAL A 114 2.48 -11.98 -19.90
N VAL A 115 2.13 -11.39 -18.76
CA VAL A 115 3.06 -10.74 -17.84
C VAL A 115 3.35 -11.70 -16.69
N TYR A 116 4.62 -11.88 -16.36
CA TYR A 116 5.01 -12.74 -15.25
C TYR A 116 6.23 -12.17 -14.54
N GLY A 117 6.53 -12.63 -13.33
CA GLY A 117 7.75 -12.24 -12.64
C GLY A 117 7.66 -12.52 -11.15
N THR A 118 8.55 -11.88 -10.39
CA THR A 118 8.57 -11.97 -8.93
C THR A 118 8.29 -10.61 -8.31
N ALA A 119 7.31 -10.57 -7.41
CA ALA A 119 7.06 -9.44 -6.53
C ALA A 119 7.89 -9.55 -5.25
N LYS A 120 8.48 -8.43 -4.87
CA LYS A 120 9.36 -8.29 -3.70
C LYS A 120 8.99 -7.05 -2.93
N THR A 121 9.12 -7.10 -1.61
CA THR A 121 9.10 -5.90 -0.78
C THR A 121 10.51 -5.36 -0.62
N TYR A 122 10.65 -4.04 -0.50
CA TYR A 122 11.92 -3.42 -0.14
C TYR A 122 11.77 -2.45 1.04
N SER A 123 12.82 -2.38 1.86
CA SER A 123 12.87 -1.52 3.05
C SER A 123 14.30 -1.03 3.35
N GLY A 124 14.42 -0.20 4.39
CA GLY A 124 15.69 0.40 4.80
C GLY A 124 16.01 1.69 4.04
N ARG A 125 17.30 1.94 3.79
CA ARG A 125 17.77 3.21 3.18
C ARG A 125 17.69 3.21 1.65
N CYS A 126 16.54 2.78 1.12
CA CYS A 126 16.27 2.80 -0.32
C CYS A 126 15.71 4.16 -0.72
N PHE A 127 16.47 4.91 -1.54
CA PHE A 127 16.04 6.22 -2.04
C PHE A 127 15.31 6.14 -3.39
N ARG A 128 15.24 4.95 -3.99
CA ARG A 128 14.56 4.68 -5.25
C ARG A 128 14.06 3.25 -5.29
N ASN A 129 13.11 2.98 -6.17
CA ASN A 129 12.68 1.63 -6.47
C ASN A 129 13.86 0.78 -7.03
N PRO A 130 14.25 -0.32 -6.38
CA PRO A 130 15.44 -1.08 -6.79
C PRO A 130 15.21 -2.01 -7.99
N CYS A 131 13.96 -2.28 -8.37
CA CYS A 131 13.65 -3.10 -9.56
C CYS A 131 13.68 -2.30 -10.87
N ARG A 132 13.77 -0.96 -10.81
CA ARG A 132 13.74 -0.09 -11.99
C ARG A 132 15.14 0.41 -12.32
N ASN A 133 15.56 0.25 -13.57
CA ASN A 133 16.84 0.75 -14.08
C ASN A 133 16.67 1.64 -15.32
N ASP A 134 15.46 1.67 -15.87
CA ASP A 134 15.00 2.54 -16.95
C ASP A 134 14.75 3.97 -16.46
N TYR A 135 14.14 4.10 -15.28
CA TYR A 135 13.88 5.37 -14.60
C TYR A 135 14.41 5.37 -13.17
N VAL A 136 14.64 6.56 -12.60
CA VAL A 136 14.67 6.72 -11.14
C VAL A 136 13.25 6.89 -10.67
N VAL A 137 12.68 5.84 -10.12
CA VAL A 137 11.31 5.82 -9.59
C VAL A 137 11.34 6.09 -8.09
N LEU A 138 10.65 7.15 -7.66
CA LEU A 138 10.46 7.49 -6.26
C LEU A 138 9.03 7.11 -5.88
N ASP A 139 8.87 6.04 -5.11
CA ASP A 139 7.57 5.59 -4.66
C ASP A 139 6.98 6.56 -3.60
N PRO A 140 5.65 6.71 -3.50
CA PRO A 140 4.98 7.71 -2.65
C PRO A 140 5.41 7.73 -1.17
N HIS A 141 5.70 6.54 -0.63
CA HIS A 141 6.11 6.38 0.76
C HIS A 141 7.57 6.76 1.01
N ILE A 142 8.32 7.08 -0.04
CA ILE A 142 9.64 7.68 0.11
C ILE A 142 9.42 9.15 0.47
N HIS A 143 9.71 9.50 1.71
CA HIS A 143 9.62 10.87 2.21
C HIS A 143 10.41 11.82 1.30
N LEU A 144 9.71 12.59 0.47
CA LEU A 144 10.32 13.53 -0.47
C LEU A 144 11.21 14.53 0.25
N GLU A 145 10.84 14.91 1.47
CA GLU A 145 11.65 15.74 2.37
C GLU A 145 13.02 15.12 2.67
N ASN A 146 13.09 13.82 2.97
CA ASN A 146 14.36 13.14 3.27
C ASN A 146 15.26 13.04 2.03
N ILE A 147 14.65 12.79 0.86
CA ILE A 147 15.37 12.86 -0.41
C ILE A 147 15.91 14.28 -0.63
N CYS A 148 15.07 15.28 -0.39
CA CYS A 148 15.38 16.68 -0.58
C CYS A 148 16.48 17.20 0.35
N GLN A 149 16.45 16.82 1.61
CA GLN A 149 17.50 17.16 2.58
C GLN A 149 18.84 16.53 2.19
N ARG A 150 18.81 15.31 1.64
CA ARG A 150 20.03 14.57 1.30
C ARG A 150 20.61 14.95 -0.07
N PHE A 151 19.75 15.27 -1.02
CA PHE A 151 20.11 15.67 -2.38
C PHE A 151 19.39 16.98 -2.75
N PRO A 152 19.82 18.14 -2.23
CA PRO A 152 19.09 19.40 -2.41
C PRO A 152 18.79 19.77 -3.87
N GLU A 153 19.73 19.46 -4.78
CA GLU A 153 19.59 19.67 -6.23
C GLU A 153 18.40 18.90 -6.83
N ILE A 154 18.02 17.74 -6.27
CA ILE A 154 16.89 16.96 -6.80
C ILE A 154 15.54 17.63 -6.53
N CYS A 155 15.43 18.45 -5.48
CA CYS A 155 14.18 19.15 -5.21
C CYS A 155 13.82 20.08 -6.35
N GLY A 156 14.81 20.79 -6.92
CA GLY A 156 14.59 21.65 -8.08
C GLY A 156 14.13 20.86 -9.30
N VAL A 157 14.65 19.64 -9.50
CA VAL A 157 14.21 18.73 -10.57
C VAL A 157 12.77 18.26 -10.35
N ILE A 158 12.44 17.85 -9.12
CA ILE A 158 11.08 17.42 -8.77
C ILE A 158 10.11 18.61 -8.90
N GLU A 159 10.47 19.80 -8.43
CA GLU A 159 9.63 21.01 -8.55
C GLU A 159 9.36 21.38 -10.00
N LYS A 160 10.33 21.14 -10.89
CA LYS A 160 10.25 21.42 -12.32
C LYS A 160 9.32 20.45 -13.05
N LEU A 161 9.42 19.15 -12.74
CA LEU A 161 8.64 18.10 -13.40
C LEU A 161 7.28 17.87 -12.75
N TYR A 162 7.20 18.06 -11.43
CA TYR A 162 6.07 17.73 -10.57
C TYR A 162 5.76 18.88 -9.59
N PRO A 163 5.46 20.10 -10.08
CA PRO A 163 5.24 21.27 -9.23
C PRO A 163 4.08 21.08 -8.24
N GLU A 164 3.13 20.21 -8.54
CA GLU A 164 2.00 19.86 -7.67
C GLU A 164 2.38 18.91 -6.51
N ARG A 165 3.48 18.17 -6.64
CA ARG A 165 3.99 17.25 -5.59
C ARG A 165 4.73 17.99 -4.48
N ILE A 166 5.29 19.15 -4.80
CA ILE A 166 5.91 20.04 -3.81
C ILE A 166 4.85 21.07 -3.42
N VAL A 167 4.16 20.82 -2.30
CA VAL A 167 2.98 21.63 -1.97
C VAL A 167 3.37 23.08 -1.64
N LYS A 168 2.85 24.00 -2.45
CA LYS A 168 3.09 25.46 -2.41
C LYS A 168 1.91 26.27 -1.84
N ARG A 169 0.95 25.67 -1.13
CA ARG A 169 -0.19 26.40 -0.53
C ARG A 169 -0.30 26.14 0.97
N PRO A 170 -0.79 27.10 1.77
CA PRO A 170 -1.10 26.84 3.16
C PRO A 170 -2.31 25.90 3.28
N PHE A 171 -2.07 24.81 3.99
CA PHE A 171 -3.01 23.75 4.38
C PHE A 171 -3.96 24.22 5.51
N PRO A 172 -5.06 23.53 5.87
CA PRO A 172 -5.31 22.08 5.72
C PRO A 172 -5.76 21.69 4.32
N LEU A 173 -5.10 20.68 3.73
CA LEU A 173 -5.74 19.93 2.64
C LEU A 173 -7.01 19.28 3.24
N PRO A 174 -8.19 19.41 2.62
CA PRO A 174 -9.28 18.50 2.94
C PRO A 174 -8.84 17.11 2.52
N ASP A 175 -8.53 16.24 3.49
CA ASP A 175 -8.05 14.85 3.35
C ASP A 175 -8.39 14.22 1.98
N PRO A 176 -7.56 14.39 0.94
CA PRO A 176 -7.59 13.48 -0.18
C PRO A 176 -6.72 12.28 0.20
N PRO A 177 -7.05 11.06 -0.26
CA PRO A 177 -6.19 9.92 -0.03
C PRO A 177 -4.74 10.22 -0.45
N PRO A 178 -3.74 9.64 0.24
CA PRO A 178 -2.34 9.84 -0.10
C PRO A 178 -2.16 9.57 -1.58
N ASP A 179 -1.39 10.43 -2.25
CA ASP A 179 -1.18 10.26 -3.67
C ASP A 179 -0.25 9.06 -3.91
N LEU A 180 -0.84 7.91 -4.19
CA LEU A 180 -0.12 6.64 -4.33
C LEU A 180 0.61 6.50 -5.69
N ARG A 181 0.64 7.56 -6.52
CA ARG A 181 1.34 7.54 -7.81
C ARG A 181 2.82 7.87 -7.64
N PRO A 182 3.74 7.08 -8.23
CA PRO A 182 5.16 7.33 -8.10
C PRO A 182 5.62 8.54 -8.91
N ILE A 183 6.72 9.15 -8.47
CA ILE A 183 7.47 10.14 -9.26
C ILE A 183 8.47 9.40 -10.15
N VAL A 184 8.45 9.71 -11.45
CA VAL A 184 9.28 9.02 -12.45
C VAL A 184 10.28 10.02 -13.03
N LEU A 185 11.54 9.91 -12.63
CA LEU A 185 12.60 10.80 -13.09
C LEU A 185 13.37 10.14 -14.25
N PRO A 186 13.47 10.81 -15.42
CA PRO A 186 14.13 10.25 -16.59
C PRO A 186 15.65 10.20 -16.40
N THR A 187 16.23 9.02 -16.61
CA THR A 187 17.68 8.79 -16.52
C THR A 187 18.43 9.25 -17.77
N GLY A 188 17.72 9.42 -18.90
CA GLY A 188 18.30 9.61 -20.22
C GLY A 188 18.82 8.32 -20.87
N VAL A 189 18.66 7.16 -20.20
CA VAL A 189 18.94 5.85 -20.77
C VAL A 189 17.68 5.36 -21.50
N VAL A 190 17.86 4.80 -22.69
CA VAL A 190 16.73 4.22 -23.44
C VAL A 190 16.26 2.96 -22.71
N SER A 191 14.99 2.94 -22.30
CA SER A 191 14.36 1.73 -21.74
C SER A 191 14.29 0.66 -22.82
N ALA A 192 14.87 -0.50 -22.55
CA ALA A 192 14.79 -1.66 -23.42
C ALA A 192 13.94 -2.73 -22.72
N ALA A 193 12.87 -3.16 -23.38
CA ALA A 193 12.11 -4.32 -22.94
C ALA A 193 12.61 -5.56 -23.67
N THR A 194 12.90 -6.61 -22.91
CA THR A 194 13.34 -7.91 -23.41
C THR A 194 12.28 -8.95 -23.07
N GLY A 195 11.88 -9.75 -24.06
CA GLY A 195 10.85 -10.77 -23.90
C GLY A 195 10.60 -11.56 -25.17
N ILE A 196 9.42 -12.12 -25.32
CA ILE A 196 9.03 -12.93 -26.49
C ILE A 196 7.91 -12.22 -27.26
N ALA A 197 8.12 -12.04 -28.56
CA ALA A 197 7.09 -11.61 -29.50
C ALA A 197 6.50 -12.82 -30.23
N PHE A 198 5.18 -12.81 -30.41
CA PHE A 198 4.46 -13.81 -31.18
C PHE A 198 4.06 -13.28 -32.55
N TYR A 199 4.27 -14.10 -33.58
CA TYR A 199 3.86 -13.81 -34.96
C TYR A 199 3.03 -14.98 -35.48
N SER A 200 1.73 -14.78 -35.65
CA SER A 200 0.77 -15.78 -36.13
C SER A 200 0.45 -15.56 -37.62
N LYS A 201 0.23 -16.64 -38.39
CA LYS A 201 0.02 -16.56 -39.85
C LYS A 201 -1.43 -16.34 -40.29
N GLY A 202 -2.40 -16.38 -39.39
CA GLY A 202 -3.80 -16.16 -39.74
C GLY A 202 -4.69 -15.76 -38.57
N LEU A 203 -5.63 -14.85 -38.84
CA LEU A 203 -6.90 -14.76 -38.10
C LEU A 203 -7.73 -15.99 -38.47
N PRO A 204 -8.45 -16.64 -37.54
CA PRO A 204 -9.33 -17.75 -37.88
C PRO A 204 -10.32 -17.30 -38.96
N ALA A 205 -10.43 -18.10 -40.03
CA ALA A 205 -11.42 -17.87 -41.08
C ALA A 205 -12.83 -17.89 -40.46
N GLN A 206 -13.68 -16.95 -40.87
CA GLN A 206 -15.11 -16.96 -40.59
C GLN A 206 -15.78 -18.15 -41.33
N SER A 207 -15.54 -19.39 -40.89
CA SER A 207 -16.45 -20.50 -41.17
C SER A 207 -17.51 -20.58 -40.07
N ASP A 208 -18.72 -21.01 -40.44
CA ASP A 208 -19.94 -21.05 -39.61
C ASP A 208 -19.68 -21.26 -38.10
N VAL A 209 -19.60 -20.13 -37.39
CA VAL A 209 -19.12 -20.05 -35.99
C VAL A 209 -19.97 -20.89 -35.04
N ALA A 210 -21.25 -21.13 -35.36
CA ALA A 210 -22.16 -21.92 -34.54
C ALA A 210 -21.90 -23.44 -34.63
N THR A 211 -21.71 -23.96 -35.85
CA THR A 211 -21.43 -25.38 -36.10
C THR A 211 -20.00 -25.74 -35.70
N GLU A 212 -19.07 -24.80 -35.88
CA GLU A 212 -17.68 -24.95 -35.49
C GLU A 212 -17.49 -24.86 -33.96
N LYS A 213 -18.24 -23.98 -33.25
CA LYS A 213 -18.28 -23.95 -31.77
C LYS A 213 -18.70 -25.30 -31.20
N GLN A 214 -19.79 -25.89 -31.68
CA GLN A 214 -20.30 -27.17 -31.19
C GLN A 214 -19.35 -28.34 -31.48
N ALA A 215 -18.63 -28.31 -32.61
CA ALA A 215 -17.64 -29.33 -32.94
C ALA A 215 -16.36 -29.21 -32.09
N VAL A 216 -15.90 -27.98 -31.82
CA VAL A 216 -14.74 -27.72 -30.95
C VAL A 216 -15.04 -28.06 -29.49
N GLU A 217 -16.27 -27.83 -29.02
CA GLU A 217 -16.70 -28.19 -27.66
C GLU A 217 -16.68 -29.70 -27.38
N LYS A 218 -16.76 -30.55 -28.41
CA LYS A 218 -16.68 -32.02 -28.27
C LYS A 218 -15.25 -32.57 -28.30
N LEU A 219 -14.24 -31.75 -28.63
CA LEU A 219 -12.85 -32.19 -28.66
C LEU A 219 -12.28 -32.33 -27.26
N THR A 220 -11.43 -33.34 -27.07
CA THR A 220 -10.56 -33.44 -25.89
C THR A 220 -9.64 -32.23 -25.82
N PRO A 221 -9.16 -31.83 -24.61
CA PRO A 221 -8.26 -30.68 -24.49
C PRO A 221 -7.03 -30.77 -25.41
N ASP A 222 -6.40 -31.94 -25.48
CA ASP A 222 -5.22 -32.18 -26.35
C ASP A 222 -5.53 -31.97 -27.83
N ALA A 223 -6.70 -32.44 -28.30
CA ALA A 223 -7.12 -32.26 -29.69
C ALA A 223 -7.44 -30.78 -30.00
N ARG A 224 -7.96 -30.03 -29.02
CA ARG A 224 -8.16 -28.57 -29.15
C ARG A 224 -6.85 -27.83 -29.27
N GLU A 225 -5.89 -28.12 -28.38
CA GLU A 225 -4.56 -27.50 -28.41
C GLU A 225 -3.86 -27.74 -29.75
N LYS A 226 -3.82 -29.01 -30.18
CA LYS A 226 -3.20 -29.38 -31.46
C LYS A 226 -3.82 -28.61 -32.62
N ARG A 227 -5.16 -28.60 -32.73
CA ARG A 227 -5.87 -27.88 -33.79
C ARG A 227 -5.57 -26.38 -33.74
N ALA A 228 -5.61 -25.76 -32.57
CA ALA A 228 -5.36 -24.33 -32.41
C ALA A 228 -3.92 -23.96 -32.80
N THR A 229 -2.92 -24.74 -32.38
CA THR A 229 -1.53 -24.54 -32.78
C THR A 229 -1.33 -24.71 -34.29
N GLU A 230 -1.95 -25.72 -34.91
CA GLU A 230 -1.92 -25.94 -36.36
C GLU A 230 -2.57 -24.81 -37.16
N GLN A 231 -3.64 -24.21 -36.62
CA GLN A 231 -4.33 -23.06 -37.22
C GLN A 231 -3.54 -21.76 -37.10
N LEU A 232 -3.01 -21.45 -35.91
CA LEU A 232 -2.30 -20.19 -35.66
C LEU A 232 -0.92 -20.14 -36.33
N GLN A 233 -0.24 -21.30 -36.41
CA GLN A 233 1.13 -21.44 -36.92
C GLN A 233 2.09 -20.39 -36.36
N THR A 234 1.94 -20.10 -35.06
CA THR A 234 2.65 -19.02 -34.39
C THR A 234 4.15 -19.31 -34.29
N THR A 235 4.96 -18.32 -34.63
CA THR A 235 6.39 -18.31 -34.32
C THR A 235 6.64 -17.41 -33.12
N ALA A 236 7.49 -17.89 -32.21
CA ALA A 236 7.91 -17.16 -31.02
C ALA A 236 9.37 -16.75 -31.18
N ARG A 237 9.69 -15.48 -30.95
CA ARG A 237 11.05 -14.96 -31.05
C ARG A 237 11.39 -14.15 -29.81
N ALA A 238 12.57 -14.39 -29.25
CA ALA A 238 13.14 -13.48 -28.26
C ALA A 238 13.47 -12.15 -28.97
N VAL A 239 12.97 -11.04 -28.42
CA VAL A 239 13.17 -9.70 -28.97
C VAL A 239 13.61 -8.78 -27.84
N THR A 240 14.50 -7.85 -28.18
CA THR A 240 14.76 -6.65 -27.38
C THR A 240 14.39 -5.46 -28.24
N PHE A 241 13.57 -4.56 -27.72
CA PHE A 241 13.13 -3.37 -28.42
C PHE A 241 13.20 -2.18 -27.47
N ASN A 242 13.37 -1.00 -28.05
CA ASN A 242 13.29 0.23 -27.30
C ASN A 242 11.82 0.44 -26.94
N ALA A 243 11.47 0.24 -25.66
CA ALA A 243 10.13 0.44 -25.12
C ALA A 243 9.86 1.94 -24.93
N ALA A 244 10.29 2.76 -25.88
CA ALA A 244 10.51 4.18 -25.68
C ALA A 244 9.19 4.92 -25.45
N ALA A 245 8.89 5.18 -24.17
CA ALA A 245 8.42 6.48 -23.70
C ALA A 245 9.63 7.37 -23.31
N ALA A 246 10.77 7.21 -23.99
CA ALA A 246 12.11 7.70 -23.60
C ALA A 246 12.27 9.23 -23.58
N LYS A 247 11.16 9.98 -23.66
CA LYS A 247 11.13 11.44 -23.59
C LYS A 247 10.33 11.99 -22.42
N SER A 248 9.73 11.18 -21.55
CA SER A 248 8.89 11.70 -20.47
C SER A 248 9.67 12.63 -19.53
N GLY A 249 9.47 13.95 -19.69
CA GLY A 249 10.16 15.00 -18.96
C GLY A 249 11.64 15.22 -19.32
N ALA A 250 12.26 14.37 -20.15
CA ALA A 250 13.71 14.42 -20.40
C ALA A 250 14.14 15.70 -21.15
N ASP A 251 13.32 16.15 -22.10
CA ASP A 251 13.54 17.37 -22.89
C ASP A 251 13.42 18.65 -22.01
N LEU A 252 12.77 18.55 -20.84
CA LEU A 252 12.68 19.63 -19.86
C LEU A 252 13.93 19.73 -18.98
N LEU A 253 14.82 18.73 -18.98
CA LEU A 253 15.96 18.68 -18.06
C LEU A 253 17.22 19.33 -18.62
N THR A 254 17.91 20.12 -17.78
CA THR A 254 19.25 20.62 -18.07
C THR A 254 20.32 19.54 -17.86
N ALA A 255 21.58 19.84 -18.23
CA ALA A 255 22.69 18.95 -17.91
C ALA A 255 22.93 18.81 -16.40
N ALA A 256 22.68 19.89 -15.64
CA ALA A 256 22.78 19.87 -14.18
C ALA A 256 21.67 19.00 -13.56
N ASP A 257 20.43 19.13 -14.06
CA ASP A 257 19.29 18.32 -13.62
C ASP A 257 19.59 16.81 -13.81
N ARG A 258 20.14 16.43 -14.97
CA ARG A 258 20.55 15.05 -15.26
C ARG A 258 21.68 14.56 -14.34
N ALA A 259 22.65 15.41 -14.03
CA ALA A 259 23.71 15.08 -13.08
C ALA A 259 23.16 14.87 -11.66
N ALA A 260 22.17 15.66 -11.25
CA ALA A 260 21.48 15.48 -9.96
C ALA A 260 20.75 14.12 -9.90
N ILE A 261 20.03 13.73 -10.95
CA ILE A 261 19.41 12.39 -11.04
C ILE A 261 20.46 11.28 -10.94
N ALA A 262 21.58 11.41 -11.66
CA ALA A 262 22.66 10.42 -11.62
C ALA A 262 23.27 10.27 -10.22
N SER A 263 23.31 11.33 -9.42
CA SER A 263 23.82 11.27 -8.04
C SER A 263 23.03 10.34 -7.13
N ILE A 264 21.70 10.20 -7.36
CA ILE A 264 20.84 9.27 -6.63
C ILE A 264 21.18 7.82 -7.00
N ILE A 265 21.44 7.57 -8.28
CA ILE A 265 21.84 6.25 -8.79
C ILE A 265 23.17 5.84 -8.16
N ASP A 266 24.16 6.73 -8.20
CA ASP A 266 25.49 6.50 -7.63
C ASP A 266 25.46 6.26 -6.11
N ALA A 267 24.64 7.01 -5.37
CA ALA A 267 24.48 6.84 -3.94
C ALA A 267 23.86 5.47 -3.57
N GLY A 268 22.89 5.00 -4.38
CA GLY A 268 22.29 3.68 -4.21
C GLY A 268 23.26 2.53 -4.48
N ILE A 269 24.22 2.71 -5.38
CA ILE A 269 25.22 1.68 -5.74
C ILE A 269 26.34 1.58 -4.69
N LYS A 270 26.76 2.70 -4.08
CA LYS A 270 28.01 2.77 -3.30
C LYS A 270 27.85 2.70 -1.77
N ALA A 271 26.67 2.96 -1.20
CA ALA A 271 26.58 3.27 0.24
C ALA A 271 25.56 2.48 1.07
N PHE A 272 24.48 1.91 0.52
CA PHE A 272 23.43 1.28 1.32
C PHE A 272 22.77 0.09 0.62
N PRO A 273 22.96 -1.16 1.09
CA PRO A 273 22.21 -2.28 0.55
C PRO A 273 20.73 -2.12 0.91
N CYS A 274 19.86 -2.10 -0.11
CA CYS A 274 18.43 -2.28 0.08
C CYS A 274 18.15 -3.67 0.62
N ASN A 275 17.30 -3.78 1.65
CA ASN A 275 16.74 -5.07 2.03
C ASN A 275 15.61 -5.37 1.06
N VAL A 276 15.66 -6.52 0.40
CA VAL A 276 14.67 -6.95 -0.58
C VAL A 276 14.28 -8.38 -0.27
N ASP A 277 13.01 -8.60 0.01
CA ASP A 277 12.45 -9.89 0.39
C ASP A 277 11.28 -10.26 -0.54
N PRO A 278 11.03 -11.55 -0.81
CA PRO A 278 9.83 -11.98 -1.54
C PRO A 278 8.55 -11.45 -0.89
N ALA A 279 7.56 -11.11 -1.71
CA ALA A 279 6.26 -10.62 -1.24
C ALA A 279 5.15 -11.64 -1.56
N PRO A 280 4.95 -12.66 -0.70
CA PRO A 280 3.91 -13.66 -0.91
C PRO A 280 2.52 -13.13 -0.61
N GLY A 281 1.51 -13.73 -1.26
CA GLY A 281 0.10 -13.42 -1.01
C GLY A 281 -0.35 -12.00 -1.36
N LEU A 282 0.35 -11.26 -2.23
CA LEU A 282 -0.12 -9.96 -2.71
C LEU A 282 -1.22 -10.13 -3.75
N LEU A 283 -2.27 -9.30 -3.65
CA LEU A 283 -3.25 -9.12 -4.70
C LEU A 283 -2.79 -8.01 -5.65
N LEU A 284 -2.62 -8.36 -6.92
CA LEU A 284 -2.17 -7.47 -7.97
C LEU A 284 -3.34 -7.17 -8.92
N ARG A 285 -3.56 -5.89 -9.24
CA ARG A 285 -4.45 -5.47 -10.33
C ARG A 285 -3.62 -4.93 -11.49
N PHE A 286 -3.90 -5.42 -12.68
CA PHE A 286 -3.27 -4.97 -13.92
C PHE A 286 -4.22 -4.01 -14.62
N GLN A 287 -3.69 -2.87 -15.03
CA GLN A 287 -4.41 -1.86 -15.80
C GLN A 287 -3.62 -1.54 -17.07
N GLU A 288 -4.34 -1.36 -18.17
CA GLU A 288 -3.86 -0.67 -19.35
C GLU A 288 -3.88 0.85 -19.06
N TYR A 289 -2.90 1.59 -19.57
CA TYR A 289 -2.70 3.02 -19.31
C TYR A 289 -2.48 3.82 -20.59
N ASP A 290 -3.46 4.66 -20.92
CA ASP A 290 -3.34 5.63 -22.01
C ASP A 290 -2.57 6.88 -21.55
N ARG A 291 -1.54 7.27 -22.29
CA ARG A 291 -0.79 8.49 -21.96
C ARG A 291 -1.66 9.74 -22.17
N THR A 292 -1.55 10.68 -21.26
CA THR A 292 -2.15 12.01 -21.40
C THR A 292 -1.59 12.77 -22.60
N ALA A 293 -2.31 13.79 -23.07
CA ALA A 293 -1.82 14.68 -24.11
C ALA A 293 -0.48 15.36 -23.73
N GLY A 294 -0.27 15.67 -22.44
CA GLY A 294 0.97 16.25 -21.95
C GLY A 294 2.15 15.28 -22.00
N GLU A 295 1.95 14.03 -21.58
CA GLU A 295 2.95 12.97 -21.67
C GLU A 295 3.34 12.67 -23.13
N LYS A 296 2.36 12.62 -24.04
CA LYS A 296 2.59 12.47 -25.49
C LYS A 296 3.42 13.61 -26.10
N LEU A 297 3.39 14.80 -25.53
CA LEU A 297 4.23 15.93 -25.94
C LEU A 297 5.62 15.94 -25.29
N GLY A 298 6.00 14.89 -24.56
CA GLY A 298 7.27 14.78 -23.85
C GLY A 298 7.23 15.29 -22.41
N GLY A 299 6.04 15.52 -21.85
CA GLY A 299 5.86 15.82 -20.43
C GLY A 299 6.19 14.63 -19.52
N PRO A 300 6.43 14.86 -18.22
CA PRO A 300 6.69 13.77 -17.26
C PRO A 300 5.44 12.91 -17.05
N TYR A 301 5.65 11.67 -16.58
CA TYR A 301 4.55 10.78 -16.22
C TYR A 301 3.69 11.39 -15.11
N THR A 302 2.37 11.44 -15.28
CA THR A 302 1.43 12.02 -14.30
C THR A 302 0.57 10.97 -13.60
N GLY A 303 0.41 9.79 -14.22
CA GLY A 303 -0.52 8.76 -13.78
C GLY A 303 -1.99 9.19 -13.81
N THR A 304 -2.33 10.27 -14.53
CA THR A 304 -3.71 10.76 -14.69
C THR A 304 -4.33 10.36 -16.03
N GLY A 305 -3.60 9.64 -16.86
CA GLY A 305 -4.11 9.06 -18.10
C GLY A 305 -5.32 8.16 -17.87
N ASP A 306 -6.08 7.91 -18.95
CA ASP A 306 -7.21 6.99 -18.93
C ASP A 306 -6.72 5.57 -18.64
N ARG A 307 -7.58 4.75 -18.03
CA ARG A 307 -7.20 3.43 -17.52
C ARG A 307 -8.29 2.41 -17.78
N GLN A 308 -7.86 1.21 -18.15
CA GLN A 308 -8.74 0.06 -18.29
C GLN A 308 -8.27 -1.09 -17.38
N ASP A 309 -9.18 -1.59 -16.55
CA ASP A 309 -8.92 -2.78 -15.73
C ASP A 309 -8.78 -4.02 -16.63
N LEU A 310 -7.61 -4.67 -16.60
CA LEU A 310 -7.33 -5.89 -17.36
C LEU A 310 -7.66 -7.15 -16.56
N GLY A 311 -7.45 -7.14 -15.23
CA GLY A 311 -7.74 -8.26 -14.35
C GLY A 311 -6.85 -8.33 -13.10
N LEU A 312 -6.94 -9.45 -12.38
CA LEU A 312 -6.29 -9.64 -11.07
C LEU A 312 -5.36 -10.85 -11.07
N ALA A 313 -4.18 -10.73 -10.44
CA ALA A 313 -3.31 -11.87 -10.15
C ALA A 313 -2.95 -11.91 -8.67
N VAL A 314 -2.59 -13.09 -8.17
CA VAL A 314 -2.05 -13.26 -6.81
C VAL A 314 -0.65 -13.85 -6.88
N THR A 315 0.23 -13.38 -6.00
CA THR A 315 1.59 -13.92 -5.90
C THR A 315 1.61 -15.20 -5.06
N ASP A 316 2.33 -16.21 -5.51
CA ASP A 316 2.59 -17.43 -4.74
C ASP A 316 3.49 -17.17 -3.51
N GLU A 317 3.84 -18.21 -2.76
CA GLU A 317 4.66 -18.08 -1.55
C GLU A 317 6.11 -17.60 -1.79
N LEU A 318 6.57 -17.65 -3.05
CA LEU A 318 7.88 -17.12 -3.46
C LEU A 318 7.75 -15.71 -4.06
N GLY A 319 6.56 -15.12 -4.04
CA GLY A 319 6.26 -13.85 -4.66
C GLY A 319 6.06 -13.95 -6.18
N ASN A 320 6.03 -15.14 -6.78
CA ASN A 320 5.88 -15.26 -8.24
C ASN A 320 4.44 -15.05 -8.65
N TYR A 321 4.24 -14.39 -9.79
CA TYR A 321 2.92 -14.21 -10.38
C TYR A 321 2.95 -14.46 -11.89
N ILE A 322 1.77 -14.76 -12.43
CA ILE A 322 1.50 -14.79 -13.86
C ILE A 322 0.12 -14.16 -14.09
N PHE A 323 0.05 -13.31 -15.10
CA PHE A 323 -1.17 -12.62 -15.50
C PHE A 323 -1.30 -12.68 -17.02
N ARG A 324 -2.49 -13.00 -17.51
CA ARG A 324 -2.80 -13.00 -18.94
C ARG A 324 -3.94 -12.04 -19.25
N PHE A 325 -3.83 -11.38 -20.40
CA PHE A 325 -4.95 -10.69 -21.01
C PHE A 325 -4.85 -10.76 -22.54
N ALA A 326 -5.96 -10.45 -23.21
CA ALA A 326 -6.05 -10.37 -24.66
C ALA A 326 -6.87 -9.12 -25.03
N PRO A 327 -6.25 -8.09 -25.61
CA PRO A 327 -6.96 -6.88 -26.04
C PRO A 327 -8.08 -7.22 -27.03
N THR A 328 -9.22 -6.56 -26.89
CA THR A 328 -10.29 -6.61 -27.88
C THR A 328 -9.92 -5.80 -29.13
N LEU A 329 -10.67 -5.95 -30.22
CA LEU A 329 -10.50 -5.09 -31.39
C LEU A 329 -10.80 -3.61 -31.08
N ALA A 330 -11.67 -3.33 -30.10
CA ALA A 330 -11.96 -1.98 -29.67
C ALA A 330 -10.77 -1.41 -28.89
N ASP A 331 -10.15 -2.20 -28.01
CA ASP A 331 -8.96 -1.83 -27.25
C ASP A 331 -7.82 -1.49 -28.22
N ILE A 332 -7.53 -2.37 -29.19
CA ILE A 332 -6.50 -2.13 -30.22
C ILE A 332 -6.79 -0.87 -31.05
N ALA A 333 -8.06 -0.54 -31.29
CA ALA A 333 -8.43 0.68 -32.00
C ALA A 333 -8.25 1.93 -31.12
N ALA A 334 -8.47 1.83 -29.81
CA ALA A 334 -8.24 2.90 -28.85
C ALA A 334 -6.74 3.23 -28.71
N GLU A 335 -5.88 2.21 -28.74
CA GLU A 335 -4.40 2.33 -28.69
C GLU A 335 -3.84 3.22 -29.82
N VAL A 336 -4.54 3.37 -30.95
CA VAL A 336 -4.14 4.31 -32.02
C VAL A 336 -4.09 5.76 -31.51
N SER A 337 -4.92 6.09 -30.53
CA SER A 337 -4.95 7.43 -29.92
C SER A 337 -3.79 7.68 -28.95
N ASP A 338 -3.04 6.63 -28.59
CA ASP A 338 -1.85 6.76 -27.76
C ASP A 338 -0.58 7.11 -28.55
N VAL A 339 -0.61 7.04 -29.87
CA VAL A 339 0.57 7.35 -30.70
C VAL A 339 0.89 8.84 -30.72
N ALA A 340 2.06 9.23 -30.19
CA ALA A 340 2.55 10.59 -30.29
C ALA A 340 3.20 10.91 -31.66
N SER A 341 3.35 12.21 -31.94
CA SER A 341 3.99 12.67 -33.20
C SER A 341 5.43 12.17 -33.30
N GLY A 342 5.75 11.45 -34.37
CA GLY A 342 7.08 10.88 -34.62
C GLY A 342 7.31 9.48 -34.02
N GLU A 343 6.32 8.91 -33.34
CA GLU A 343 6.39 7.53 -32.82
C GLU A 343 5.97 6.49 -33.88
N SER A 344 6.45 5.26 -33.71
CA SER A 344 6.08 4.14 -34.58
C SER A 344 4.74 3.54 -34.14
N LEU A 345 3.72 3.62 -35.00
CA LEU A 345 2.42 2.98 -34.77
C LEU A 345 2.56 1.49 -34.39
N ALA A 346 3.41 0.74 -35.07
CA ALA A 346 3.58 -0.70 -34.79
C ALA A 346 4.21 -0.99 -33.42
N THR A 347 4.86 0.00 -32.81
CA THR A 347 5.40 -0.10 -31.44
C THR A 347 4.32 0.30 -30.44
N GLN A 348 3.70 1.46 -30.66
CA GLN A 348 2.70 2.08 -29.78
C GLN A 348 1.33 1.39 -29.78
N LEU A 349 1.07 0.45 -30.67
CA LEU A 349 -0.11 -0.45 -30.57
C LEU A 349 0.08 -1.57 -29.54
N ARG A 350 1.20 -1.58 -28.82
CA ARG A 350 1.45 -2.53 -27.73
C ARG A 350 0.96 -1.90 -26.43
N PRO A 351 0.29 -2.67 -25.57
CA PRO A 351 -0.26 -2.14 -24.33
C PRO A 351 0.81 -1.54 -23.42
N ASP A 352 0.45 -0.43 -22.77
CA ASP A 352 1.16 0.12 -21.64
C ASP A 352 0.52 -0.42 -20.34
N VAL A 353 1.32 -0.95 -19.41
CA VAL A 353 0.78 -1.63 -18.22
C VAL A 353 1.20 -0.94 -16.93
N ILE A 354 0.22 -0.70 -16.05
CA ILE A 354 0.42 -0.34 -14.65
C ILE A 354 -0.03 -1.51 -13.77
N VAL A 355 0.70 -1.78 -12.70
CA VAL A 355 0.33 -2.75 -11.67
C VAL A 355 0.04 -2.03 -10.37
N GLN A 356 -1.08 -2.37 -9.75
CA GLN A 356 -1.45 -1.91 -8.42
C GLN A 356 -1.43 -3.07 -7.43
N VAL A 357 -1.01 -2.80 -6.19
CA VAL A 357 -1.23 -3.73 -5.07
C VAL A 357 -2.52 -3.33 -4.37
N LEU A 358 -3.37 -4.32 -4.12
CA LEU A 358 -4.64 -4.15 -3.44
C LEU A 358 -4.57 -4.79 -2.05
N GLY A 359 -4.99 -4.02 -1.05
CA GLY A 359 -5.24 -4.50 0.30
C GLY A 359 -6.67 -5.04 0.46
N THR A 360 -7.07 -5.18 1.72
CA THR A 360 -8.40 -5.61 2.15
C THR A 360 -9.52 -4.84 1.44
N GLY A 361 -10.53 -5.53 0.90
CA GLY A 361 -11.68 -4.86 0.27
C GLY A 361 -11.34 -4.13 -1.02
N MET A 362 -10.31 -4.59 -1.75
CA MET A 362 -9.86 -4.02 -3.02
C MET A 362 -9.32 -2.58 -2.94
N THR A 363 -8.94 -2.12 -1.74
CA THR A 363 -8.34 -0.79 -1.57
C THR A 363 -6.93 -0.77 -2.14
N MET A 364 -6.63 0.16 -3.06
CA MET A 364 -5.26 0.32 -3.57
C MET A 364 -4.33 0.78 -2.45
N THR A 365 -3.20 0.09 -2.27
CA THR A 365 -2.14 0.45 -1.31
C THR A 365 -0.85 0.86 -2.00
N TYR A 366 -0.65 0.49 -3.25
CA TYR A 366 0.53 0.84 -4.04
C TYR A 366 0.22 0.84 -5.54
N GLU A 367 0.96 1.65 -6.30
CA GLU A 367 0.96 1.68 -7.75
C GLU A 367 2.38 1.75 -8.31
N THR A 368 2.66 0.96 -9.35
CA THR A 368 3.93 1.00 -10.07
C THR A 368 3.98 2.14 -11.07
N ALA A 369 5.18 2.62 -11.40
CA ALA A 369 5.39 3.38 -12.63
C ALA A 369 5.07 2.50 -13.86
N PRO A 370 4.58 3.08 -14.97
CA PRO A 370 4.13 2.32 -16.13
C PRO A 370 5.27 1.52 -16.78
N TYR A 371 4.87 0.40 -17.39
CA TYR A 371 5.67 -0.44 -18.26
C TYR A 371 5.15 -0.27 -19.68
N TYR A 372 5.88 0.52 -20.45
CA TYR A 372 5.45 0.91 -21.78
C TYR A 372 5.63 -0.21 -22.80
N ASN A 373 4.65 -0.36 -23.68
CA ASN A 373 4.72 -1.10 -24.94
C ASN A 373 5.11 -2.57 -24.76
N ILE A 374 4.47 -3.28 -23.84
CA ILE A 374 4.93 -4.62 -23.45
C ILE A 374 4.90 -5.65 -24.59
N LEU A 375 5.72 -6.70 -24.48
CA LEU A 375 5.70 -7.85 -25.40
C LEU A 375 4.61 -8.85 -25.04
N ASN A 376 4.28 -9.73 -26.00
CA ASN A 376 3.33 -10.83 -25.80
C ASN A 376 3.71 -11.73 -24.62
N VAL A 377 5.00 -11.91 -24.33
CA VAL A 377 5.46 -12.52 -23.08
C VAL A 377 6.58 -11.68 -22.51
N GLN A 378 6.34 -11.04 -21.37
CA GLN A 378 7.31 -10.16 -20.74
C GLN A 378 7.46 -10.44 -19.26
N ARG A 379 8.72 -10.53 -18.82
CA ARG A 379 9.04 -10.58 -17.41
C ARG A 379 9.03 -9.17 -16.83
N ILE A 380 8.26 -8.97 -15.77
CA ILE A 380 8.22 -7.74 -14.99
C ILE A 380 8.44 -8.15 -13.53
N ASP A 381 9.59 -7.79 -12.96
CA ASP A 381 9.82 -7.99 -11.53
C ASP A 381 9.37 -6.74 -10.78
N LEU A 382 8.56 -6.93 -9.74
CA LEU A 382 7.97 -5.85 -8.96
C LEU A 382 8.74 -5.66 -7.67
N CYS A 383 9.08 -4.41 -7.35
CA CYS A 383 9.59 -4.03 -6.05
C CYS A 383 8.61 -3.04 -5.44
N ILE A 384 8.01 -3.40 -4.32
CA ILE A 384 7.00 -2.62 -3.61
C ILE A 384 7.59 -2.17 -2.27
N PRO A 385 7.39 -0.92 -1.82
CA PRO A 385 7.77 -0.53 -0.47
C PRO A 385 7.13 -1.46 0.56
N TYR A 386 7.89 -1.92 1.55
CA TYR A 386 7.36 -2.78 2.61
C TYR A 386 6.12 -2.16 3.29
N ALA A 387 6.15 -0.83 3.46
CA ALA A 387 5.06 -0.02 4.02
C ALA A 387 3.78 0.04 3.17
N SER A 388 3.75 -0.58 1.98
CA SER A 388 2.56 -0.60 1.12
C SER A 388 2.00 -2.00 0.88
N ALA A 389 2.84 -3.02 1.00
CA ALA A 389 2.48 -4.40 0.67
C ALA A 389 2.02 -5.22 1.88
N HIS A 390 2.53 -4.90 3.08
CA HIS A 390 2.26 -5.60 4.36
C HIS A 390 1.97 -7.11 4.20
N PRO A 391 2.91 -7.89 3.62
CA PRO A 391 2.65 -9.29 3.33
C PRO A 391 2.27 -10.07 4.59
N ASN A 392 1.42 -11.08 4.41
CA ASN A 392 0.92 -11.92 5.50
C ASN A 392 2.11 -12.54 6.27
N ARG A 393 2.03 -12.57 7.60
CA ARG A 393 3.05 -13.13 8.48
C ARG A 393 2.47 -14.34 9.20
N ALA A 394 3.25 -15.42 9.25
CA ALA A 394 2.85 -16.61 10.00
C ALA A 394 2.63 -16.29 11.49
N CYS A 395 1.67 -16.98 12.09
CA CYS A 395 1.35 -16.86 13.51
C CYS A 395 2.56 -17.21 14.41
N SER A 396 2.83 -16.37 15.41
CA SER A 396 4.00 -16.48 16.30
C SER A 396 3.72 -17.18 17.65
N GLY A 397 2.49 -17.63 17.92
CA GLY A 397 2.17 -18.59 18.99
C GLY A 397 2.17 -18.08 20.44
N ASP A 398 2.63 -16.86 20.72
CA ASP A 398 2.83 -16.38 22.12
C ASP A 398 1.55 -15.80 22.80
N ARG A 399 0.54 -15.40 22.03
CA ARG A 399 -0.79 -14.94 22.48
C ARG A 399 -1.81 -15.12 21.35
N VAL A 400 -3.04 -14.60 21.45
CA VAL A 400 -3.98 -14.61 20.30
C VAL A 400 -3.79 -13.35 19.45
N ILE A 401 -3.82 -12.16 20.05
CA ILE A 401 -3.63 -10.87 19.37
C ILE A 401 -2.14 -10.68 19.07
N GLN A 402 -1.70 -10.89 17.82
CA GLN A 402 -0.28 -10.88 17.47
C GLN A 402 0.26 -9.46 17.24
N ARG A 403 -0.50 -8.64 16.52
CA ARG A 403 -0.08 -7.33 16.01
C ARG A 403 -1.26 -6.40 15.75
N ILE A 404 -0.97 -5.10 15.80
CA ILE A 404 -1.86 -4.04 15.31
C ILE A 404 -1.13 -3.33 14.18
N GLY A 405 -1.66 -3.44 12.96
CA GLY A 405 -0.89 -3.09 11.76
C GLY A 405 0.39 -3.93 11.68
N ASP A 406 1.55 -3.28 11.58
CA ASP A 406 2.87 -3.93 11.63
C ASP A 406 3.48 -3.97 13.04
N VAL A 407 2.85 -3.32 14.03
CA VAL A 407 3.34 -3.29 15.40
C VAL A 407 3.03 -4.61 16.09
N ILE A 408 4.07 -5.39 16.35
CA ILE A 408 4.01 -6.64 17.12
C ILE A 408 3.70 -6.32 18.60
N VAL A 409 2.69 -6.99 19.17
CA VAL A 409 2.21 -6.78 20.56
C VAL A 409 2.25 -8.06 21.41
N LEU A 410 3.24 -8.94 21.18
CA LEU A 410 3.43 -10.20 21.91
C LEU A 410 4.03 -9.98 23.31
N HIS A 411 3.67 -10.81 24.30
CA HIS A 411 4.26 -10.73 25.65
C HIS A 411 5.80 -10.81 25.64
N SER A 412 6.38 -11.67 24.81
CA SER A 412 7.84 -11.81 24.62
C SER A 412 8.47 -10.54 24.04
N ALA A 413 7.76 -9.82 23.16
CA ALA A 413 8.20 -8.57 22.56
C ALA A 413 8.02 -7.35 23.49
N LEU A 414 7.22 -7.48 24.55
CA LEU A 414 6.93 -6.41 25.52
C LEU A 414 7.83 -6.48 26.78
N GLY A 415 8.59 -7.57 26.95
CA GLY A 415 9.45 -7.85 28.11
C GLY A 415 10.91 -7.35 28.01
N GLY A 416 11.16 -6.22 27.33
CA GLY A 416 12.51 -5.65 27.14
C GLY A 416 13.01 -5.58 25.69
N HIS A 417 12.09 -5.50 24.72
CA HIS A 417 12.33 -5.53 23.28
C HIS A 417 11.73 -4.27 22.61
N PRO A 418 11.83 -4.02 21.27
CA PRO A 418 11.72 -2.67 20.71
C PRO A 418 10.31 -2.07 20.75
N ASN A 419 9.31 -2.82 21.21
CA ASN A 419 7.93 -2.35 21.35
C ASN A 419 7.50 -2.43 22.83
N THR A 420 6.85 -1.40 23.34
CA THR A 420 6.27 -1.39 24.69
C THR A 420 4.89 -0.73 24.65
N LEU A 421 3.90 -1.39 25.25
CA LEU A 421 2.55 -0.88 25.43
C LEU A 421 2.36 -0.64 26.93
N ASP A 422 2.03 0.59 27.33
CA ASP A 422 1.80 0.90 28.74
C ASP A 422 0.41 0.46 29.23
N ALA A 423 0.11 0.69 30.51
CA ALA A 423 -1.16 0.30 31.11
C ALA A 423 -2.37 1.06 30.55
N ASP A 424 -2.17 2.25 30.00
CA ASP A 424 -3.22 3.06 29.37
C ASP A 424 -3.40 2.73 27.88
N GLY A 425 -2.50 1.92 27.32
CA GLY A 425 -2.51 1.48 25.93
C GLY A 425 -1.75 2.39 24.96
N LYS A 426 -0.82 3.23 25.45
CA LYS A 426 0.09 4.02 24.61
C LYS A 426 1.24 3.15 24.11
N ILE A 427 1.62 3.32 22.84
CA ILE A 427 2.61 2.48 22.17
C ILE A 427 3.93 3.21 21.94
N THR A 428 5.03 2.58 22.33
CA THR A 428 6.37 2.89 21.81
C THR A 428 6.78 1.74 20.91
N CYS A 429 7.17 2.03 19.67
CA CYS A 429 7.62 1.06 18.68
C CYS A 429 8.93 1.54 18.05
N ARG A 430 9.98 0.72 18.13
CA ARG A 430 11.31 0.99 17.55
C ARG A 430 11.76 -0.14 16.62
N ASN A 431 10.81 -0.96 16.15
CA ASN A 431 11.08 -2.04 15.22
C ASN A 431 11.32 -1.48 13.81
N ALA A 432 12.32 -2.01 13.10
CA ALA A 432 12.67 -1.57 11.75
C ALA A 432 11.59 -1.81 10.69
N ASN A 433 10.66 -2.74 10.95
CA ASN A 433 9.60 -3.14 10.01
C ASN A 433 8.20 -2.66 10.44
N ALA A 434 8.13 -1.61 11.27
CA ALA A 434 6.91 -0.99 11.78
C ALA A 434 7.15 0.53 11.90
N PRO A 435 6.11 1.37 12.05
CA PRO A 435 6.30 2.80 12.28
C PRO A 435 7.11 3.01 13.57
N VAL A 436 8.16 3.82 13.48
CA VAL A 436 8.98 4.20 14.65
C VAL A 436 8.30 5.34 15.38
N VAL A 437 7.71 5.04 16.54
CA VAL A 437 6.93 5.98 17.36
C VAL A 437 7.30 5.82 18.83
N ASP A 438 7.24 6.89 19.61
CA ASP A 438 7.46 6.86 21.06
C ASP A 438 6.23 7.45 21.77
N CYS A 439 5.66 6.72 22.73
CA CYS A 439 4.47 7.15 23.50
C CYS A 439 3.29 7.59 22.62
N ALA A 440 2.98 6.83 21.58
CA ALA A 440 1.94 7.15 20.62
C ALA A 440 0.55 6.65 21.06
N GLY A 441 -0.48 7.42 20.72
CA GLY A 441 -1.88 6.97 20.76
C GLY A 441 -2.25 6.19 19.50
N TRP A 442 -3.44 5.60 19.45
CA TRP A 442 -3.95 4.90 18.27
C TRP A 442 -5.00 5.76 17.56
N ARG A 443 -4.94 5.86 16.23
CA ARG A 443 -5.88 6.65 15.41
C ARG A 443 -6.07 5.99 14.04
N GLY A 444 -7.26 6.13 13.45
CA GLY A 444 -7.58 5.60 12.12
C GLY A 444 -8.12 4.17 12.13
N GLY A 445 -7.78 3.39 11.10
CA GLY A 445 -8.22 2.01 10.93
C GLY A 445 -7.22 1.03 11.53
N LEU A 446 -7.50 0.54 12.75
CA LEU A 446 -6.59 -0.31 13.51
C LEU A 446 -6.75 -1.77 13.05
N ARG A 447 -5.74 -2.30 12.36
CA ARG A 447 -5.78 -3.66 11.79
C ARG A 447 -5.37 -4.69 12.83
N LEU A 448 -6.35 -5.41 13.35
CA LEU A 448 -6.18 -6.41 14.40
C LEU A 448 -5.90 -7.78 13.77
N TYR A 449 -4.66 -8.26 13.91
CA TYR A 449 -4.27 -9.60 13.45
C TYR A 449 -4.19 -10.56 14.63
N CYS A 450 -4.90 -11.68 14.52
CA CYS A 450 -4.98 -12.68 15.57
C CYS A 450 -4.85 -14.10 15.03
N CYS A 451 -4.33 -14.99 15.87
CA CYS A 451 -4.25 -16.41 15.57
C CYS A 451 -4.80 -17.21 16.75
N PHE A 452 -5.77 -18.07 16.49
CA PHE A 452 -6.35 -18.94 17.51
C PHE A 452 -5.61 -20.27 17.60
N GLY A 453 -4.98 -20.74 16.50
CA GLY A 453 -4.25 -22.01 16.49
C GLY A 453 -5.12 -23.24 16.77
N LYS A 454 -6.43 -23.15 16.55
CA LYS A 454 -7.43 -24.19 16.83
C LYS A 454 -8.30 -24.45 15.60
N PRO A 455 -8.24 -25.64 14.96
CA PRO A 455 -9.08 -25.98 13.81
C PRO A 455 -10.59 -25.92 14.10
N GLU A 456 -10.99 -26.17 15.34
CA GLU A 456 -12.38 -26.10 15.79
C GLU A 456 -12.91 -24.67 15.96
N ALA A 457 -12.04 -23.65 15.96
CA ALA A 457 -12.44 -22.25 15.99
C ALA A 457 -12.98 -21.82 14.62
N LEU A 458 -14.29 -21.93 14.43
CA LEU A 458 -14.95 -21.60 13.16
C LEU A 458 -15.40 -20.14 13.08
N ARG A 459 -15.57 -19.49 14.23
CA ARG A 459 -16.07 -18.12 14.35
C ARG A 459 -15.37 -17.38 15.47
N TYR A 460 -15.40 -16.06 15.46
CA TYR A 460 -14.97 -15.22 16.57
C TYR A 460 -15.90 -14.02 16.79
N ALA A 461 -15.86 -13.48 17.99
CA ALA A 461 -16.43 -12.18 18.32
C ALA A 461 -15.34 -11.27 18.88
N ILE A 462 -15.50 -9.97 18.64
CA ILE A 462 -14.68 -8.94 19.26
C ILE A 462 -15.61 -8.11 20.13
N PHE A 463 -15.15 -7.76 21.32
CA PHE A 463 -15.83 -6.92 22.27
C PHE A 463 -14.95 -5.73 22.61
N PHE A 464 -15.57 -4.64 22.99
CA PHE A 464 -14.88 -3.49 23.55
C PHE A 464 -15.52 -3.05 24.87
N LYS A 465 -14.76 -2.32 25.67
CA LYS A 465 -15.23 -1.76 26.93
C LYS A 465 -14.44 -0.51 27.28
N LEU A 466 -15.11 0.53 27.78
CA LEU A 466 -14.43 1.68 28.35
C LEU A 466 -14.00 1.39 29.80
N PRO A 467 -12.89 1.96 30.30
CA PRO A 467 -12.42 1.71 31.67
C PRO A 467 -13.47 1.97 32.77
N SER A 468 -14.41 2.87 32.54
CA SER A 468 -15.51 3.19 33.46
C SER A 468 -16.67 2.19 33.44
N GLU A 469 -16.68 1.23 32.50
CA GLU A 469 -17.77 0.30 32.28
C GLU A 469 -17.49 -1.08 32.87
N THR A 470 -18.56 -1.76 33.29
CA THR A 470 -18.48 -3.15 33.77
C THR A 470 -18.79 -4.17 32.69
N ASN A 471 -19.65 -3.82 31.73
CA ASN A 471 -20.13 -4.73 30.69
C ASN A 471 -19.35 -4.52 29.39
N TRP A 472 -19.08 -5.62 28.69
CA TRP A 472 -18.48 -5.62 27.38
C TRP A 472 -19.52 -5.46 26.28
N HIS A 473 -19.19 -4.67 25.28
CA HIS A 473 -20.05 -4.37 24.14
C HIS A 473 -19.55 -5.11 22.89
N PRO A 474 -20.39 -5.89 22.18
CA PRO A 474 -19.95 -6.56 20.97
C PRO A 474 -19.67 -5.54 19.86
N VAL A 475 -18.54 -5.73 19.17
CA VAL A 475 -18.19 -4.96 17.98
C VAL A 475 -19.11 -5.35 16.84
N ASN A 476 -19.68 -4.34 16.16
CA ASN A 476 -20.61 -4.52 15.06
C ASN A 476 -20.17 -3.69 13.85
N GLN A 477 -19.05 -4.08 13.24
CA GLN A 477 -18.50 -3.43 12.04
C GLN A 477 -18.50 -4.42 10.86
N THR A 478 -18.90 -3.96 9.68
CA THR A 478 -18.75 -4.73 8.43
C THR A 478 -17.28 -5.01 8.19
N HIS A 479 -16.96 -6.29 8.00
CA HIS A 479 -15.62 -6.74 7.66
C HIS A 479 -15.68 -7.58 6.39
N VAL A 480 -14.87 -7.17 5.42
CA VAL A 480 -14.68 -7.88 4.15
C VAL A 480 -13.20 -8.25 4.04
N LEU A 481 -12.91 -9.42 3.49
CA LEU A 481 -11.56 -9.85 3.15
C LEU A 481 -11.54 -10.34 1.69
N ASN A 482 -10.34 -10.50 1.12
CA ASN A 482 -10.19 -10.97 -0.25
C ASN A 482 -10.07 -12.51 -0.28
N TYR A 483 -11.02 -13.17 -0.93
CA TYR A 483 -11.08 -14.62 -1.12
C TYR A 483 -10.91 -14.96 -2.62
N ILE A 484 -9.82 -15.64 -2.95
CA ILE A 484 -9.37 -15.82 -4.34
C ILE A 484 -10.41 -16.52 -5.22
N PRO A 485 -11.12 -17.58 -4.77
CA PRO A 485 -12.12 -18.25 -5.59
C PRO A 485 -13.32 -17.38 -5.97
N ASP A 486 -13.59 -16.29 -5.26
CA ASP A 486 -14.69 -15.36 -5.55
C ASP A 486 -14.29 -14.26 -6.55
N PHE A 487 -13.03 -14.21 -6.99
CA PHE A 487 -12.57 -13.16 -7.89
C PHE A 487 -13.29 -13.22 -9.24
N ALA A 488 -13.98 -12.13 -9.54
CA ALA A 488 -14.75 -11.91 -10.76
C ALA A 488 -14.76 -10.40 -11.09
N PRO A 489 -15.12 -10.02 -12.33
CA PRO A 489 -15.32 -8.62 -12.67
C PRO A 489 -16.29 -7.94 -11.67
N GLY A 490 -15.88 -6.82 -11.08
CA GLY A 490 -16.66 -6.08 -10.07
C GLY A 490 -16.57 -6.61 -8.63
N TYR A 491 -15.66 -7.55 -8.34
CA TYR A 491 -15.40 -8.00 -6.97
C TYR A 491 -14.97 -6.84 -6.05
N THR A 492 -15.53 -6.80 -4.85
CA THR A 492 -15.29 -5.73 -3.83
C THR A 492 -14.87 -6.28 -2.47
N GLY A 493 -14.53 -7.57 -2.40
CA GLY A 493 -14.29 -8.29 -1.15
C GLY A 493 -15.44 -9.24 -0.79
N THR A 494 -15.10 -10.30 -0.07
CA THR A 494 -16.04 -11.30 0.46
C THR A 494 -16.37 -10.95 1.91
N PRO A 495 -17.65 -10.84 2.29
CA PRO A 495 -18.04 -10.57 3.67
C PRO A 495 -17.59 -11.67 4.63
N VAL A 496 -16.96 -11.26 5.73
CA VAL A 496 -16.57 -12.13 6.86
C VAL A 496 -17.55 -11.99 8.03
N GLY A 497 -18.18 -10.82 8.14
CA GLY A 497 -19.21 -10.50 9.12
C GLY A 497 -19.56 -9.01 9.11
N PRO A 498 -20.44 -8.54 10.01
CA PRO A 498 -20.98 -9.29 11.15
C PRO A 498 -22.13 -10.21 10.71
N THR A 499 -22.17 -11.42 11.26
CA THR A 499 -23.33 -12.32 11.20
C THR A 499 -23.81 -12.60 12.61
N LEU A 500 -25.12 -12.47 12.86
CA LEU A 500 -25.69 -12.73 14.17
C LEU A 500 -25.73 -14.24 14.43
N HIS A 501 -25.04 -14.66 15.49
CA HIS A 501 -25.05 -16.05 15.96
C HIS A 501 -25.30 -16.10 17.46
N ASN A 502 -26.03 -17.12 17.89
CA ASN A 502 -26.20 -17.41 19.31
C ASN A 502 -24.89 -18.01 19.83
N VAL A 503 -24.20 -17.25 20.67
CA VAL A 503 -22.96 -17.68 21.32
C VAL A 503 -23.03 -17.37 22.81
N ASN A 504 -22.14 -17.97 23.59
CA ASN A 504 -22.01 -17.72 25.02
C ASN A 504 -20.69 -17.02 25.30
N PRO A 505 -20.67 -15.67 25.41
CA PRO A 505 -19.43 -14.95 25.65
C PRO A 505 -18.78 -15.31 26.99
N SER A 506 -17.46 -15.36 27.04
CA SER A 506 -16.74 -15.57 28.33
C SER A 506 -16.73 -14.31 29.20
N VAL A 507 -16.98 -13.15 28.59
CA VAL A 507 -17.00 -11.83 29.23
C VAL A 507 -18.42 -11.39 29.62
N PRO A 508 -18.59 -10.61 30.70
CA PRO A 508 -19.92 -10.11 31.10
C PRO A 508 -20.41 -9.06 30.11
N THR A 509 -21.48 -9.36 29.38
CA THR A 509 -22.10 -8.42 28.41
C THR A 509 -23.37 -7.75 28.95
N GLY A 510 -23.90 -8.22 30.08
CA GLY A 510 -25.23 -7.82 30.56
C GLY A 510 -26.38 -8.38 29.72
N LEU A 511 -26.09 -9.19 28.69
CA LEU A 511 -27.08 -9.88 27.87
C LEU A 511 -27.43 -11.23 28.52
N ALA A 512 -28.63 -11.76 28.19
CA ALA A 512 -28.99 -13.11 28.57
C ALA A 512 -28.05 -14.14 27.89
N PRO A 513 -27.78 -15.30 28.50
CA PRO A 513 -27.04 -16.38 27.84
C PRO A 513 -27.69 -16.76 26.51
N ASN A 514 -26.88 -17.17 25.53
CA ASN A 514 -27.33 -17.60 24.21
C ASN A 514 -28.11 -16.53 23.40
N THR A 515 -27.84 -15.25 23.65
CA THR A 515 -28.37 -14.13 22.87
C THR A 515 -27.61 -14.03 21.53
N PRO A 516 -28.29 -13.77 20.39
CA PRO A 516 -27.60 -13.55 19.13
C PRO A 516 -26.75 -12.28 19.19
N ILE A 517 -25.45 -12.40 18.95
CA ILE A 517 -24.52 -11.26 18.87
C ILE A 517 -23.75 -11.28 17.54
N PRO A 518 -23.19 -10.13 17.12
CA PRO A 518 -22.28 -10.07 15.97
C PRO A 518 -21.09 -11.01 16.13
N THR A 519 -20.88 -11.86 15.12
CA THR A 519 -19.70 -12.73 15.00
C THR A 519 -19.17 -12.71 13.57
N TYR A 520 -17.96 -13.23 13.40
CA TYR A 520 -17.19 -13.21 12.17
C TYR A 520 -16.64 -14.61 11.88
N ALA A 521 -16.56 -14.98 10.60
CA ALA A 521 -16.03 -16.28 10.20
C ALA A 521 -14.50 -16.33 10.38
N ASN A 522 -13.98 -17.42 10.96
CA ASN A 522 -12.54 -17.62 11.11
C ASN A 522 -11.98 -18.36 9.89
N HIS A 523 -10.95 -17.78 9.26
CA HIS A 523 -10.35 -18.28 8.02
C HIS A 523 -8.86 -18.67 8.15
N GLU A 524 -8.32 -18.71 9.37
CA GLU A 524 -6.88 -18.93 9.65
C GLU A 524 -6.30 -20.19 8.96
N ASN A 525 -7.11 -21.23 8.76
CA ASN A 525 -6.70 -22.49 8.15
C ASN A 525 -7.01 -22.60 6.64
N ASP A 526 -7.49 -21.53 6.02
CA ASP A 526 -7.83 -21.49 4.61
C ASP A 526 -6.84 -20.57 3.87
N LEU A 527 -5.99 -21.18 3.04
CA LEU A 527 -4.92 -20.49 2.31
C LEU A 527 -5.45 -19.66 1.13
N ASN A 528 -6.74 -19.71 0.82
CA ASN A 528 -7.34 -18.92 -0.26
C ASN A 528 -7.79 -17.52 0.20
N TRP A 529 -7.75 -17.25 1.51
CA TRP A 529 -7.89 -15.91 2.05
C TRP A 529 -6.51 -15.26 2.13
N ILE A 530 -6.37 -14.09 1.50
CA ILE A 530 -5.07 -13.42 1.38
C ILE A 530 -4.51 -12.96 2.74
N GLU A 531 -5.37 -12.39 3.59
CA GLU A 531 -5.05 -11.97 4.97
C GLU A 531 -5.85 -12.82 5.97
N ASN A 532 -5.60 -14.14 5.99
CA ASN A 532 -6.37 -15.09 6.81
C ASN A 532 -6.22 -14.92 8.34
N ASP A 533 -5.19 -14.19 8.77
CA ASP A 533 -4.90 -13.82 10.16
C ASP A 533 -5.49 -12.45 10.56
N LEU A 534 -5.92 -11.63 9.60
CA LEU A 534 -6.62 -10.36 9.86
C LEU A 534 -8.04 -10.66 10.36
N LYS A 535 -8.37 -10.17 11.56
CA LYS A 535 -9.71 -10.37 12.16
C LYS A 535 -10.57 -9.12 12.10
N MET A 536 -9.98 -7.94 12.05
CA MET A 536 -10.78 -6.71 11.94
C MET A 536 -9.92 -5.53 11.52
N ILE A 537 -10.54 -4.58 10.83
CA ILE A 537 -10.04 -3.21 10.74
C ILE A 537 -10.96 -2.35 11.62
N LEU A 538 -10.54 -2.13 12.86
CA LEU A 538 -11.31 -1.39 13.86
C LEU A 538 -11.24 0.10 13.55
N SER A 539 -12.38 0.71 13.18
CA SER A 539 -12.44 2.18 13.08
C SER A 539 -12.39 2.80 14.48
N SER A 540 -11.24 3.37 14.85
CA SER A 540 -11.00 4.02 16.15
C SER A 540 -12.06 5.07 16.51
N SER A 541 -12.61 5.79 15.54
CA SER A 541 -13.66 6.81 15.70
C SER A 541 -14.96 6.29 16.30
N LEU A 542 -15.22 4.98 16.26
CA LEU A 542 -16.41 4.36 16.84
C LEU A 542 -16.27 4.08 18.34
N TYR A 543 -15.06 4.12 18.87
CA TYR A 543 -14.77 3.70 20.25
C TYR A 543 -14.42 4.85 21.18
N ARG A 544 -13.92 5.96 20.63
CA ARG A 544 -13.74 7.23 21.33
C ARG A 544 -14.11 8.39 20.41
N ALA A 545 -14.82 9.36 20.95
CA ALA A 545 -15.08 10.61 20.24
C ALA A 545 -13.77 11.41 20.04
N GLN A 546 -13.78 12.37 19.10
CA GLN A 546 -12.59 13.19 18.84
C GLN A 546 -12.17 14.03 20.05
N ASP A 547 -13.14 14.46 20.86
CA ASP A 547 -12.96 15.32 22.03
C ASP A 547 -12.78 14.55 23.36
N ASP A 548 -12.82 13.21 23.32
CA ASP A 548 -12.66 12.32 24.47
C ASP A 548 -11.61 11.24 24.19
N PRO A 549 -10.32 11.59 24.04
CA PRO A 549 -9.26 10.61 23.88
C PRO A 549 -9.08 9.80 25.17
N GLY A 550 -8.79 8.51 25.07
CA GLY A 550 -8.59 7.67 26.25
C GLY A 550 -8.47 6.17 25.98
N PRO A 551 -8.25 5.36 27.03
CA PRO A 551 -8.07 3.91 26.89
C PRO A 551 -9.37 3.24 26.45
N VAL A 552 -9.25 2.18 25.66
CA VAL A 552 -10.33 1.25 25.32
C VAL A 552 -9.77 -0.16 25.41
N ASP A 553 -10.46 -1.03 26.16
CA ASP A 553 -10.12 -2.45 26.18
C ASP A 553 -10.82 -3.15 25.00
N PHE A 554 -10.06 -3.92 24.23
CA PHE A 554 -10.57 -4.83 23.20
C PHE A 554 -10.35 -6.27 23.62
N HIS A 555 -11.37 -7.09 23.51
CA HIS A 555 -11.33 -8.52 23.80
C HIS A 555 -11.75 -9.31 22.57
N ILE A 556 -11.04 -10.38 22.26
CA ILE A 556 -11.39 -11.31 21.18
C ILE A 556 -11.48 -12.73 21.75
N GLU A 557 -12.46 -13.49 21.27
CA GLU A 557 -12.61 -14.92 21.60
C GLU A 557 -13.23 -15.70 20.44
N ALA A 558 -12.95 -17.01 20.38
CA ALA A 558 -13.44 -17.89 19.32
C ALA A 558 -14.48 -18.91 19.80
N TYR A 559 -15.31 -19.36 18.85
CA TYR A 559 -16.40 -20.30 19.06
C TYR A 559 -16.37 -21.46 18.07
N ASP A 560 -16.86 -22.61 18.53
CA ASP A 560 -17.06 -23.79 17.70
C ASP A 560 -18.31 -23.69 16.80
N GLY A 561 -18.59 -24.75 16.03
CA GLY A 561 -19.77 -24.82 15.17
C GLY A 561 -21.11 -24.76 15.91
N ALA A 562 -21.13 -25.04 17.21
CA ALA A 562 -22.32 -25.00 18.07
C ALA A 562 -22.46 -23.67 18.85
N GLY A 563 -21.49 -22.76 18.73
CA GLY A 563 -21.49 -21.47 19.42
C GLY A 563 -20.91 -21.51 20.84
N ASN A 564 -20.21 -22.60 21.21
CA ASN A 564 -19.53 -22.69 22.50
C ASN A 564 -18.17 -21.98 22.43
N PHE A 565 -17.83 -21.24 23.49
CA PHE A 565 -16.51 -20.65 23.65
C PHE A 565 -15.43 -21.74 23.73
N ILE A 566 -14.31 -21.52 23.03
CA ILE A 566 -13.16 -22.43 23.03
C ILE A 566 -12.09 -21.88 23.97
N ALA A 567 -11.75 -22.64 25.01
CA ALA A 567 -10.71 -22.23 25.97
C ALA A 567 -9.36 -21.96 25.27
N ALA A 568 -8.59 -21.01 25.83
CA ALA A 568 -7.31 -20.53 25.28
C ALA A 568 -7.38 -19.85 23.90
N THR A 569 -8.57 -19.46 23.44
CA THR A 569 -8.76 -18.60 22.25
C THR A 569 -9.14 -17.16 22.59
N ALA A 570 -9.17 -16.82 23.88
CA ALA A 570 -9.50 -15.50 24.38
C ALA A 570 -8.25 -14.66 24.65
N ASP A 571 -8.30 -13.36 24.33
CA ASP A 571 -7.21 -12.41 24.60
C ASP A 571 -7.75 -10.98 24.68
N THR A 572 -7.05 -10.12 25.42
CA THR A 572 -7.42 -8.72 25.65
C THR A 572 -6.24 -7.80 25.44
N ILE A 573 -6.48 -6.63 24.85
CA ILE A 573 -5.51 -5.56 24.68
C ILE A 573 -6.16 -4.20 24.97
N THR A 574 -5.43 -3.34 25.66
CA THR A 574 -5.85 -1.96 25.93
C THR A 574 -5.15 -1.04 24.93
N LEU A 575 -5.91 -0.17 24.26
CA LEU A 575 -5.39 0.79 23.30
C LEU A 575 -5.83 2.19 23.69
N TYR A 576 -4.87 3.12 23.77
CA TYR A 576 -5.18 4.54 23.99
C TYR A 576 -5.66 5.15 22.68
N ILE A 577 -6.97 5.33 22.51
CA ILE A 577 -7.53 5.89 21.28
C ILE A 577 -7.46 7.41 21.35
N HIS A 578 -6.76 8.03 20.40
CA HIS A 578 -6.62 9.48 20.29
C HIS A 578 -7.11 9.95 18.93
N ASN A 579 -8.41 10.21 18.79
CA ASN A 579 -9.03 10.62 17.52
C ASN A 579 -9.05 12.13 17.27
N GLN A 580 -8.49 12.91 18.18
CA GLN A 580 -8.57 14.36 18.08
C GLN A 580 -7.83 14.85 16.84
N THR A 581 -8.54 15.56 15.96
CA THR A 581 -7.94 16.21 14.79
C THR A 581 -8.06 17.72 14.95
N THR A 582 -6.98 18.40 14.67
CA THR A 582 -6.77 19.83 14.85
C THR A 582 -7.24 20.58 13.60
N MET A 583 -8.55 20.50 13.33
CA MET A 583 -9.17 21.30 12.25
C MET A 583 -9.78 22.57 12.85
N VAL A 584 -9.32 23.71 12.33
CA VAL A 584 -9.72 25.07 12.67
C VAL A 584 -11.26 25.20 12.77
N GLY A 585 -11.77 25.74 13.88
CA GLY A 585 -13.16 26.20 13.99
C GLY A 585 -14.11 25.42 14.91
N ARG A 586 -13.64 24.48 15.74
CA ARG A 586 -14.43 23.90 16.84
C ARG A 586 -13.63 23.86 18.14
N PRO A 587 -14.29 23.96 19.33
CA PRO A 587 -13.59 23.86 20.59
C PRO A 587 -13.17 22.40 20.77
N GLN A 588 -11.88 22.12 20.60
CA GLN A 588 -11.29 20.82 20.97
C GLN A 588 -10.02 21.09 21.78
N ASN A 589 -9.70 20.18 22.69
CA ASN A 589 -8.84 20.42 23.84
C ASN A 589 -7.37 20.73 23.47
N SER A 590 -6.92 20.36 22.27
CA SER A 590 -5.61 20.68 21.69
C SER A 590 -5.74 21.94 20.85
N LYS A 591 -4.97 22.97 21.22
CA LYS A 591 -5.08 24.32 20.68
C LYS A 591 -3.77 24.72 20.05
N GLY A 592 -3.84 25.32 18.87
CA GLY A 592 -2.72 26.09 18.37
C GLY A 592 -3.18 27.32 17.61
N ASP A 593 -2.59 28.45 17.97
CA ASP A 593 -2.84 29.72 17.31
C ASP A 593 -1.70 30.69 17.59
N ILE A 594 -1.47 31.60 16.64
CA ILE A 594 -0.64 32.79 16.84
C ILE A 594 -1.59 33.89 17.31
N GLN A 595 -1.40 34.37 18.53
CA GLN A 595 -2.21 35.45 19.08
C GLN A 595 -1.77 36.82 18.57
N SER A 596 -0.46 37.02 18.38
CA SER A 596 0.07 38.29 17.89
C SER A 596 1.51 38.17 17.44
N ILE A 597 1.89 39.01 16.48
CA ILE A 597 3.28 39.30 16.14
C ILE A 597 3.56 40.75 16.54
N THR A 598 4.69 41.00 17.20
CA THR A 598 5.03 42.32 17.72
C THR A 598 6.48 42.67 17.42
N MET A 599 6.76 43.97 17.30
CA MET A 599 8.12 44.49 17.13
C MET A 599 8.35 45.57 18.18
N GLY A 600 9.13 45.26 19.22
CA GLY A 600 9.30 46.13 20.37
C GLY A 600 7.97 46.36 21.13
N ALA A 601 7.60 47.61 21.38
CA ALA A 601 6.33 47.95 22.05
C ALA A 601 5.10 47.98 21.11
N THR A 602 5.30 47.78 19.81
CA THR A 602 4.24 47.89 18.81
C THR A 602 3.62 46.51 18.56
N THR A 603 2.36 46.35 18.96
CA THR A 603 1.51 45.20 18.61
C THR A 603 0.60 45.59 17.46
N LEU A 604 0.69 44.90 16.33
CA LEU A 604 -0.23 45.07 15.20
C LEU A 604 -0.84 43.70 14.88
N GLY A 605 -2.12 43.65 14.51
CA GLY A 605 -2.85 42.40 14.22
C GLY A 605 -2.61 41.86 12.80
N ASP A 606 -3.42 40.90 12.39
CA ASP A 606 -3.37 40.27 11.06
C ASP A 606 -3.42 41.30 9.91
N CYS A 607 -2.67 41.05 8.84
CA CYS A 607 -2.56 41.91 7.64
C CYS A 607 -1.98 43.32 7.88
N THR A 608 -1.17 43.51 8.92
CA THR A 608 -0.59 44.83 9.25
C THR A 608 0.82 45.01 8.71
N LEU A 609 1.24 46.27 8.54
CA LEU A 609 2.56 46.65 8.03
C LEU A 609 3.47 47.12 9.18
N PHE A 610 4.58 46.41 9.41
CA PHE A 610 5.65 46.83 10.31
C PHE A 610 6.74 47.58 9.55
N ASN A 611 7.07 48.79 10.01
CA ASN A 611 8.29 49.49 9.60
C ASN A 611 9.45 49.04 10.48
N LEU A 612 10.37 48.26 9.93
CA LEU A 612 11.51 47.71 10.66
C LEU A 612 12.40 48.84 11.21
N SER A 613 12.78 48.77 12.48
CA SER A 613 13.71 49.74 13.10
C SER A 613 15.17 49.46 12.74
N SER A 614 15.49 48.22 12.37
CA SER A 614 16.74 47.80 11.74
C SER A 614 16.45 46.64 10.79
N PRO A 615 17.28 46.39 9.76
CA PRO A 615 17.03 45.36 8.74
C PRO A 615 16.87 43.93 9.28
N ASN A 616 17.42 43.67 10.47
CA ASN A 616 17.47 42.37 11.14
C ASN A 616 16.77 42.38 12.53
N VAL A 617 15.93 43.38 12.81
CA VAL A 617 15.25 43.50 14.11
C VAL A 617 14.47 42.23 14.46
N ALA A 618 14.52 41.80 15.72
CA ALA A 618 13.76 40.64 16.16
C ALA A 618 12.24 40.94 16.19
N LEU A 619 11.44 39.96 15.77
CA LEU A 619 9.99 39.97 15.84
C LEU A 619 9.51 38.98 16.89
N THR A 620 8.75 39.45 17.86
CA THR A 620 8.21 38.62 18.95
C THR A 620 6.89 38.02 18.53
N VAL A 621 6.84 36.71 18.40
CA VAL A 621 5.64 35.92 18.08
C VAL A 621 5.07 35.37 19.38
N LYS A 622 3.82 35.70 19.69
CA LYS A 622 3.07 35.12 20.82
C LYS A 622 2.11 34.08 20.30
N TYR A 623 2.24 32.84 20.76
CA TYR A 623 1.48 31.70 20.25
C TYR A 623 1.33 30.61 21.30
N ARG A 624 0.45 29.65 21.04
CA ARG A 624 0.37 28.40 21.79
C ARG A 624 0.31 27.22 20.84
N ALA A 625 0.80 26.07 21.26
CA ALA A 625 0.70 24.78 20.58
C ALA A 625 0.59 23.72 21.68
N VAL A 626 -0.63 23.28 21.97
CA VAL A 626 -0.95 22.48 23.15
C VAL A 626 -1.66 21.21 22.73
N ASP A 627 -1.26 20.10 23.34
CA ASP A 627 -2.02 18.86 23.34
C ASP A 627 -2.20 18.34 24.79
N PRO A 628 -3.37 18.52 25.42
CA PRO A 628 -3.57 18.14 26.82
C PRO A 628 -3.49 16.64 27.08
N ALA A 629 -3.63 15.81 26.04
CA ALA A 629 -3.52 14.36 26.16
C ALA A 629 -2.06 13.88 26.16
N GLY A 630 -1.11 14.77 25.88
CA GLY A 630 0.33 14.51 25.98
C GLY A 630 0.92 13.81 24.76
N PHE A 631 0.35 13.97 23.56
CA PHE A 631 0.81 13.34 22.33
C PHE A 631 1.48 14.31 21.35
N LEU A 632 1.97 15.48 21.79
CA LEU A 632 2.70 16.38 20.88
C LEU A 632 4.13 15.84 20.62
N GLN A 633 4.50 15.54 19.37
CA GLN A 633 5.89 15.22 19.00
C GLN A 633 6.77 16.48 19.00
N GLY A 634 6.18 17.62 18.67
CA GLY A 634 6.86 18.91 18.67
C GLY A 634 6.08 19.96 17.89
N TRP A 635 6.60 21.18 17.89
CA TRP A 635 6.06 22.28 17.12
C TRP A 635 7.17 23.13 16.52
N THR A 636 6.87 23.78 15.40
CA THR A 636 7.79 24.64 14.67
C THR A 636 7.14 25.97 14.32
N LEU A 637 7.98 27.00 14.24
CA LEU A 637 7.62 28.29 13.65
C LEU A 637 8.48 28.48 12.40
N THR A 638 7.82 28.66 11.27
CA THR A 638 8.49 28.95 10.00
C THR A 638 8.03 30.29 9.45
N VAL A 639 8.94 30.97 8.73
CA VAL A 639 8.65 32.24 8.10
C VAL A 639 8.91 32.13 6.60
N THR A 640 7.94 32.49 5.79
CA THR A 640 8.11 32.62 4.35
C THR A 640 7.91 34.07 3.91
N ARG A 641 8.57 34.47 2.83
CA ARG A 641 8.49 35.78 2.22
C ARG A 641 7.85 35.69 0.84
N GLY A 642 6.89 36.57 0.56
CA GLY A 642 6.11 36.58 -0.67
C GLY A 642 5.37 35.26 -0.88
N ASN A 643 5.34 34.77 -2.11
CA ASN A 643 4.55 33.60 -2.50
C ASN A 643 5.24 32.24 -2.20
N ASN A 644 6.16 32.15 -1.20
CA ASN A 644 6.77 30.94 -0.59
C ASN A 644 8.31 30.93 -0.43
N ASN A 645 9.00 32.07 -0.48
CA ASN A 645 10.45 32.04 -0.27
C ASN A 645 10.75 31.79 1.22
N ASN A 646 11.27 30.62 1.59
CA ASN A 646 11.63 30.33 2.98
C ASN A 646 12.67 31.36 3.49
N VAL A 647 12.39 31.95 4.65
CA VAL A 647 13.31 32.85 5.36
C VAL A 647 13.85 32.08 6.56
N PRO A 648 15.11 31.62 6.53
CA PRO A 648 15.70 30.98 7.69
C PRO A 648 15.70 31.94 8.87
N VAL A 649 15.14 31.51 10.00
CA VAL A 649 15.08 32.29 11.24
C VAL A 649 15.80 31.57 12.38
N THR A 650 16.36 32.34 13.31
CA THR A 650 16.85 31.86 14.60
C THR A 650 16.04 32.47 15.74
N VAL A 651 15.96 31.73 16.85
CA VAL A 651 15.35 32.22 18.09
C VAL A 651 16.37 33.13 18.78
N ALA A 652 16.06 34.42 18.85
CA ALA A 652 16.85 35.45 19.51
C ALA A 652 16.55 35.54 21.02
N GLY A 653 15.37 35.08 21.45
CA GLY A 653 14.88 35.18 22.82
C GLY A 653 13.54 34.46 23.03
N GLY A 654 13.15 34.27 24.28
CA GLY A 654 11.90 33.59 24.64
C GLY A 654 11.96 32.06 24.59
N VAL A 655 10.79 31.42 24.47
CA VAL A 655 10.66 29.95 24.40
C VAL A 655 10.97 29.50 23.00
N ALA A 656 11.95 28.62 22.80
CA ALA A 656 12.23 28.08 21.46
C ALA A 656 11.19 27.01 21.06
N PRO A 657 10.76 26.96 19.79
CA PRO A 657 10.03 25.80 19.28
C PRO A 657 10.83 24.52 19.51
N ARG A 658 10.13 23.44 19.89
CA ARG A 658 10.76 22.23 20.42
C ARG A 658 10.26 21.00 19.68
N THR A 659 11.19 20.07 19.48
CA THR A 659 10.88 18.67 19.21
C THR A 659 11.17 17.88 20.48
N TYR A 660 10.20 17.08 20.92
CA TYR A 660 10.43 16.14 22.00
C TYR A 660 11.28 15.01 21.45
N ASN A 661 12.53 14.95 21.90
CA ASN A 661 13.41 13.84 21.59
C ASN A 661 12.87 12.55 22.20
N THR A 662 13.23 11.43 21.60
CA THR A 662 12.98 10.09 22.12
C THR A 662 13.38 10.01 23.60
N PRO A 663 12.42 9.80 24.53
CA PRO A 663 12.78 9.77 25.94
C PRO A 663 13.67 8.54 26.22
N PRO A 664 14.68 8.69 27.10
CA PRO A 664 15.54 7.58 27.50
C PRO A 664 14.77 6.51 28.30
N ASP A 665 13.64 6.89 28.90
CA ASP A 665 12.69 6.00 29.58
C ASP A 665 11.35 6.01 28.81
N PRO A 666 10.84 4.86 28.32
CA PRO A 666 9.55 4.77 27.61
C PRO A 666 8.32 5.08 28.48
N LEU A 667 8.47 5.42 29.76
CA LEU A 667 7.37 5.69 30.71
C LEU A 667 7.06 7.18 30.95
N ASP A 668 7.84 8.13 30.42
CA ASP A 668 7.58 9.57 30.56
C ASP A 668 6.85 10.11 29.31
N CYS A 669 5.52 9.97 29.30
CA CYS A 669 4.66 10.18 28.12
C CYS A 669 3.70 11.39 28.27
N ASP A 670 4.21 12.54 28.71
CA ASP A 670 3.44 13.78 28.91
C ASP A 670 3.95 14.94 28.05
N PHE A 671 3.63 14.91 26.74
CA PHE A 671 4.10 15.92 25.79
C PHE A 671 3.02 16.96 25.50
N THR A 672 2.87 17.94 26.39
CA THR A 672 1.73 18.88 26.35
C THR A 672 1.99 20.16 25.57
N GLY A 673 3.22 20.38 25.11
CA GLY A 673 3.60 21.50 24.26
C GLY A 673 3.85 22.80 25.04
N THR A 674 3.31 23.91 24.53
CA THR A 674 3.54 25.23 25.13
C THR A 674 2.98 25.35 26.54
N ARG A 675 2.08 24.46 26.97
CA ARG A 675 1.57 24.36 28.34
C ARG A 675 2.68 24.19 29.39
N GLU A 676 3.79 23.55 29.04
CA GLU A 676 4.95 23.39 29.94
C GLU A 676 5.63 24.73 30.28
N PHE A 677 5.49 25.74 29.42
CA PHE A 677 6.23 27.00 29.49
C PHE A 677 5.33 28.25 29.51
N GLY A 678 4.04 28.05 29.19
CA GLY A 678 3.10 29.10 28.88
C GLY A 678 2.52 29.78 30.10
N ASN A 679 1.77 30.85 29.84
CA ASN A 679 0.94 31.49 30.86
C ASN A 679 -0.31 30.64 31.18
N VAL A 680 -1.24 31.19 31.97
CA VAL A 680 -2.51 30.52 32.31
C VAL A 680 -3.40 30.15 31.12
N ASP A 681 -3.13 30.73 29.95
CA ASP A 681 -3.82 30.46 28.68
C ASP A 681 -2.94 29.65 27.70
N ASP A 682 -1.83 29.09 28.20
CA ASP A 682 -0.82 28.29 27.52
C ASP A 682 0.00 29.02 26.43
N TYR A 683 -0.05 30.36 26.38
CA TYR A 683 0.74 31.15 25.43
C TYR A 683 2.17 31.34 25.87
N VAL A 684 3.08 31.21 24.91
CA VAL A 684 4.50 31.55 25.01
C VAL A 684 4.86 32.66 24.03
N THR A 685 6.02 33.28 24.24
CA THR A 685 6.60 34.27 23.32
C THR A 685 7.94 33.78 22.80
N THR A 686 8.17 33.91 21.50
CA THR A 686 9.46 33.62 20.83
C THR A 686 9.87 34.83 20.01
N ASP A 687 11.09 35.31 20.22
CA ASP A 687 11.69 36.36 19.41
C ASP A 687 12.43 35.72 18.23
N LEU A 688 12.01 36.03 17.01
CA LEU A 688 12.60 35.51 15.78
C LEU A 688 13.41 36.59 15.07
N GLN A 689 14.56 36.23 14.53
CA GLN A 689 15.38 37.08 13.65
C GLN A 689 15.90 36.26 12.46
N PRO A 690 16.24 36.87 11.32
CA PRO A 690 16.83 36.13 10.21
C PRO A 690 18.18 35.50 10.61
N SER A 691 18.41 34.27 10.16
CA SER A 691 19.61 33.50 10.51
C SER A 691 20.89 34.09 9.91
N GLY A 692 22.03 33.87 10.58
CA GLY A 692 23.36 34.12 10.00
C GLY A 692 23.71 35.60 9.75
N GLY A 693 23.00 36.54 10.39
CA GLY A 693 23.19 37.97 10.17
C GLY A 693 22.50 38.51 8.91
N ALA A 694 21.60 37.72 8.32
CA ALA A 694 20.77 38.17 7.21
C ALA A 694 19.74 39.24 7.64
N ASN A 695 19.14 39.89 6.64
CA ASN A 695 18.07 40.85 6.81
C ASN A 695 16.73 40.21 6.44
N TRP A 696 15.61 40.73 6.97
CA TRP A 696 14.27 40.29 6.59
C TRP A 696 14.00 40.54 5.10
N LEU A 697 14.37 41.74 4.65
CA LEU A 697 14.26 42.20 3.27
C LEU A 697 15.63 42.13 2.57
N PRO A 698 15.69 41.72 1.29
CA PRO A 698 16.89 41.89 0.47
C PRO A 698 17.26 43.38 0.32
N ASP A 699 18.53 43.66 0.03
CA ASP A 699 19.08 45.03 -0.01
C ASP A 699 18.39 45.94 -1.03
N ASP A 700 17.74 45.38 -2.06
CA ASP A 700 17.02 46.09 -3.13
C ASP A 700 15.49 46.12 -2.95
N VAL A 701 14.97 45.63 -1.83
CA VAL A 701 13.53 45.50 -1.57
C VAL A 701 13.14 46.31 -0.35
N THR A 702 12.25 47.27 -0.53
CA THR A 702 11.76 48.15 0.56
C THR A 702 10.52 47.62 1.26
N PHE A 703 9.84 46.64 0.68
CA PHE A 703 8.62 46.04 1.22
C PHE A 703 8.42 44.59 0.76
N CYS A 704 7.99 43.71 1.65
CA CYS A 704 7.47 42.40 1.28
C CYS A 704 6.42 41.90 2.29
N ALA A 705 5.55 40.99 1.83
CA ALA A 705 4.67 40.23 2.71
C ALA A 705 5.40 39.00 3.26
N PHE A 706 5.10 38.63 4.50
CA PHE A 706 5.64 37.49 5.20
C PHE A 706 4.53 36.67 5.81
N ALA A 707 4.69 35.35 5.80
CA ALA A 707 3.79 34.43 6.47
C ALA A 707 4.51 33.73 7.62
N PHE A 708 3.97 33.88 8.82
CA PHE A 708 4.42 33.18 10.02
C PHE A 708 3.52 31.98 10.22
N THR A 709 4.08 30.78 10.18
CA THR A 709 3.31 29.54 10.23
C THR A 709 3.67 28.75 11.47
N LEU A 710 2.66 28.42 12.27
CA LEU A 710 2.77 27.53 13.42
C LEU A 710 2.33 26.13 13.01
N ARG A 711 3.24 25.17 13.14
CA ARG A 711 3.01 23.75 12.84
C ARG A 711 3.28 22.91 14.06
N ALA A 712 2.64 21.76 14.15
CA ALA A 712 2.94 20.73 15.11
C ALA A 712 2.85 19.35 14.50
N TYR A 713 3.40 18.37 15.20
CA TYR A 713 3.38 16.98 14.81
C TYR A 713 2.78 16.20 15.98
N ASP A 714 1.78 15.36 15.73
CA ASP A 714 1.18 14.49 16.75
C ASP A 714 2.07 13.24 16.98
N ARG A 715 1.73 12.45 18.01
CA ARG A 715 2.21 11.10 18.35
C ARG A 715 1.02 10.15 18.43
N VAL A 716 0.44 9.74 17.31
CA VAL A 716 -0.57 8.67 17.24
C VAL A 716 -0.05 7.43 16.48
N THR A 717 -0.85 6.62 15.79
CA THR A 717 -0.42 5.64 14.75
C THR A 717 -1.63 4.74 14.48
N ASP A 718 -1.74 4.19 13.28
CA ASP A 718 -2.68 3.09 13.00
C ASP A 718 -1.98 1.71 13.04
N GLY A 719 -0.69 1.70 13.37
CA GLY A 719 0.20 0.55 13.36
C GLY A 719 0.96 0.33 12.04
N ARG A 720 0.66 1.09 10.98
CA ARG A 720 1.39 1.04 9.69
C ARG A 720 2.09 2.35 9.38
N ASP A 721 1.45 3.48 9.69
CA ASP A 721 1.97 4.83 9.45
C ASP A 721 2.20 5.62 10.76
N TRP A 722 3.03 6.67 10.68
CA TRP A 722 3.29 7.64 11.76
C TRP A 722 2.82 9.06 11.34
N HIS A 723 2.90 10.06 12.24
CA HIS A 723 1.93 11.18 12.25
C HIS A 723 1.92 12.19 11.13
N PRO A 724 0.70 12.68 10.82
CA PRO A 724 0.53 13.85 9.98
C PRO A 724 1.05 15.10 10.69
N GLU A 725 1.70 15.96 9.91
CA GLU A 725 1.88 17.36 10.27
C GLU A 725 0.51 18.03 10.43
N VAL A 726 0.35 18.74 11.53
CA VAL A 726 -0.77 19.62 11.83
C VAL A 726 -0.32 21.06 11.62
N VAL A 727 -1.01 21.79 10.73
CA VAL A 727 -0.90 23.25 10.71
C VAL A 727 -1.95 23.82 11.66
N PHE A 728 -1.49 24.54 12.67
CA PHE A 728 -2.38 25.18 13.64
C PHE A 728 -2.85 26.55 13.16
N TRP A 729 -1.93 27.37 12.65
CA TRP A 729 -2.22 28.74 12.29
C TRP A 729 -1.20 29.29 11.29
N GLN A 730 -1.63 30.26 10.48
CA GLN A 730 -0.76 31.09 9.67
C GLN A 730 -1.20 32.54 9.77
N ASP A 731 -0.28 33.42 10.12
CA ASP A 731 -0.51 34.87 10.17
C ASP A 731 0.32 35.59 9.09
N LEU A 732 -0.26 36.62 8.47
CA LEU A 732 0.32 37.35 7.35
C LEU A 732 0.59 38.79 7.76
N ILE A 733 1.85 39.22 7.63
CA ILE A 733 2.27 40.59 7.93
C ILE A 733 3.05 41.18 6.75
N GLY A 734 3.00 42.49 6.60
CA GLY A 734 3.91 43.26 5.75
C GLY A 734 5.11 43.73 6.55
N LEU A 735 6.32 43.60 6.01
CA LEU A 735 7.50 44.27 6.55
C LEU A 735 8.00 45.28 5.52
N SER A 736 8.28 46.50 5.97
CA SER A 736 8.94 47.55 5.19
C SER A 736 10.17 48.08 5.91
N TYR A 737 11.18 48.48 5.15
CA TYR A 737 12.36 49.16 5.67
C TYR A 737 12.71 50.31 4.72
N GLY A 738 12.67 51.54 5.24
CA GLY A 738 13.05 52.74 4.51
C GLY A 738 14.48 53.13 4.83
N SER A 739 15.25 53.47 3.79
CA SER A 739 16.52 54.20 3.91
C SER A 739 16.29 55.62 4.42
#